data_AF-A0A011VV42-F1
#
_entry.id   AF-A0A011VV42-F1
#
_cell.length_a   1.000
_cell.length_b   1.000
_cell.length_c   1.000
_cell.angle_alpha   90.00
_cell.angle_beta   90.00
_cell.angle_gamma   90.00
#
_symmetry.space_group_name_H-M   'P 1'
#
loop_
_entity.id
_entity.type
_entity.pdbx_description
1 polymer ?
#
loop_
_entity_poly.entity_id
_entity_poly.type
_entity_poly.pdbx_seq_one_letter_code
_entity_poly.pdbx_strand_id
1 'polypeptide(L)'
;MKPIIKRLLSGVLSSTMTISAIPIVSAHADESAESYPYTMFAASNDDGAITINADNFCVNGNVATNGTIVSSGNMNINGTKTESADESMIFIFDKIDTKYFSVPNVEEHTEDYTIDELNININVPTEVQGEATLTGNININNALKALDDVNLYGEVKNTNDSIIFSKYGDIVIDSQNVNLNGLIYAPFGSVTINAQNLNLNNVVIIAESIVLTCPNVNANNGSNASSFVGTSSETFIAPIEEWQYLNDNDEDGIPDLVENAIGTDNDSQDSDGDNIPDYTEYVVLNTDPTSPNDVMPFIQAAYDNLEIELAIGDTYDNVNNDVVLPLKSTYDAVVEWEVSNDEVININGHISDNLESSSEVTYTATIFLFGEQLTKKFDLHVNPKASHIDIDSIKDLTVDDIEEMNSDDEDFEIEINDYGYIEEIFGKYSDNSIKSPNDALYSLYSIKTALGISDPFEELKLFDIDKDETGTIYKFTQLVNGVPCFDNNIIVSCDENGTTDYLRSSYFPVNTTISTSPNISYEDINDDILKEYPDASIIDVDEDNRLFILNYYGKLYLVWNKYIGVNNYTYQILVNANDGKILYKNISDINFDEDLTITQDDLLKQSRTISILKQNNLFVDDYYYLEDSDRNIIVYDAQGKAYGSSDKKNIKKHLFLFIIILVHHGLLKKYLLWQTWKIYMIFTITNSVDFLLMMLGLKQQEMI
;
A
#
# COMPACT_ATOMS: atom_id res chain seq x y z
N MET A 1 4.18 56.45 16.15
CA MET A 1 3.30 55.54 15.40
C MET A 1 4.12 54.33 15.03
N LYS A 2 3.67 53.14 15.48
CA LYS A 2 4.41 51.88 15.39
C LYS A 2 4.30 51.23 14.00
N PRO A 3 5.22 50.32 13.64
CA PRO A 3 5.43 49.83 12.27
C PRO A 3 5.33 48.28 12.11
N ILE A 4 5.42 47.83 10.86
CA ILE A 4 5.97 46.54 10.32
C ILE A 4 5.12 45.24 10.34
N ILE A 5 4.53 44.92 9.17
CA ILE A 5 4.84 43.85 8.18
C ILE A 5 5.57 42.54 8.62
N LYS A 6 4.81 41.41 8.63
CA LYS A 6 5.00 40.08 7.97
C LYS A 6 4.39 38.94 8.82
N ARG A 7 3.44 38.17 8.26
CA ARG A 7 3.20 36.73 8.51
C ARG A 7 2.32 36.13 7.40
N LEU A 8 2.98 35.36 6.53
CA LEU A 8 2.44 34.24 5.75
C LEU A 8 2.19 33.05 6.68
N LEU A 9 1.35 32.10 6.24
CA LEU A 9 1.22 30.69 6.63
C LEU A 9 1.26 30.34 8.14
N SER A 10 0.32 29.47 8.54
CA SER A 10 0.21 28.81 9.85
C SER A 10 -0.64 29.52 10.90
N GLY A 11 -1.85 28.98 11.06
CA GLY A 11 -2.70 28.99 12.26
C GLY A 11 -3.59 27.73 12.21
N VAL A 12 -3.01 26.54 12.03
CA VAL A 12 -2.55 25.65 13.11
C VAL A 12 -3.73 24.95 13.80
N LEU A 13 -3.93 23.69 13.38
CA LEU A 13 -4.10 22.54 14.27
C LEU A 13 -3.26 22.74 15.55
N SER A 14 -3.86 23.34 16.57
CA SER A 14 -3.37 23.34 17.96
C SER A 14 -4.50 23.82 18.87
N SER A 15 -5.53 23.00 19.01
CA SER A 15 -5.83 22.59 20.37
C SER A 15 -4.83 21.50 20.69
N THR A 16 -3.73 21.94 21.27
CA THR A 16 -2.64 21.15 21.78
C THR A 16 -3.22 20.12 22.76
N MET A 17 -3.05 18.82 22.50
CA MET A 17 -2.97 17.85 23.58
C MET A 17 -1.68 18.11 24.36
N THR A 18 -1.61 19.23 25.10
CA THR A 18 -0.83 19.22 26.33
C THR A 18 -1.66 18.47 27.36
N ILE A 19 -1.55 17.14 27.39
CA ILE A 19 -1.78 16.40 28.63
C ILE A 19 -0.61 16.79 29.52
N SER A 20 -0.75 17.91 30.22
CA SER A 20 -0.09 18.04 31.51
C SER A 20 -0.66 16.90 32.36
N ALA A 21 0.21 15.99 32.78
CA ALA A 21 -0.13 15.02 33.80
C ALA A 21 -0.53 15.78 35.07
N ILE A 22 -1.82 16.03 35.23
CA ILE A 22 -2.44 16.31 36.52
C ILE A 22 -3.06 14.98 36.94
N PRO A 23 -2.62 14.35 38.03
CA PRO A 23 -3.36 13.26 38.61
C PRO A 23 -4.61 13.86 39.24
N ILE A 24 -5.65 14.03 38.44
CA ILE A 24 -7.00 14.13 38.98
C ILE A 24 -7.40 12.68 39.18
N VAL A 25 -7.08 12.13 40.35
CA VAL A 25 -7.94 11.09 40.91
C VAL A 25 -9.27 11.80 41.17
N SER A 26 -10.10 11.92 40.12
CA SER A 26 -11.51 12.11 40.33
C SER A 26 -11.92 10.86 41.07
N ALA A 27 -12.14 11.00 42.37
CA ALA A 27 -13.00 10.09 43.07
C ALA A 27 -14.36 10.24 42.38
N HIS A 28 -14.57 9.50 41.29
CA HIS A 28 -15.91 9.20 40.83
C HIS A 28 -16.53 8.40 41.97
N ALA A 29 -17.35 9.09 42.76
CA ALA A 29 -18.45 8.41 43.40
C ALA A 29 -19.23 7.74 42.25
N ASP A 30 -19.51 6.45 42.37
CA ASP A 30 -20.44 5.74 41.49
C ASP A 30 -21.76 6.53 41.48
N GLU A 31 -21.92 7.40 40.48
CA GLU A 31 -23.23 7.88 40.07
C GLU A 31 -23.89 6.65 39.46
N SER A 32 -24.78 6.01 40.21
CA SER A 32 -25.52 4.85 39.72
C SER A 32 -26.23 5.28 38.45
N ALA A 33 -25.77 4.81 37.29
CA ALA A 33 -26.41 5.07 36.01
C ALA A 33 -27.92 4.79 36.15
N GLU A 34 -28.74 5.76 35.74
CA GLU A 34 -30.18 5.59 35.80
C GLU A 34 -30.59 4.43 34.89
N SER A 35 -31.51 3.60 35.39
CA SER A 35 -31.99 2.43 34.64
C SER A 35 -32.98 2.85 33.55
N TYR A 36 -32.97 2.13 32.43
CA TYR A 36 -33.94 2.32 31.36
C TYR A 36 -35.38 2.25 31.91
N PRO A 37 -36.25 3.22 31.59
CA PRO A 37 -37.49 3.42 32.33
C PRO A 37 -38.61 2.46 31.89
N TYR A 38 -38.50 1.82 30.73
CA TYR A 38 -39.58 1.05 30.12
C TYR A 38 -39.36 -0.46 30.24
N THR A 39 -40.44 -1.19 30.48
CA THR A 39 -40.49 -2.67 30.35
C THR A 39 -40.73 -3.07 28.90
N MET A 40 -41.49 -2.25 28.18
CA MET A 40 -41.76 -2.40 26.75
C MET A 40 -41.72 -1.00 26.12
N PHE A 41 -40.93 -0.84 25.07
CA PHE A 41 -40.87 0.36 24.26
C PHE A 41 -40.93 0.00 22.77
N ALA A 42 -41.79 0.69 22.02
CA ALA A 42 -41.88 0.59 20.56
C ALA A 42 -41.69 1.96 19.92
N ALA A 43 -40.68 2.12 19.08
CA ALA A 43 -40.32 3.43 18.49
C ALA A 43 -41.18 3.83 17.29
N SER A 44 -41.92 2.91 16.66
CA SER A 44 -42.81 3.21 15.55
C SER A 44 -43.87 4.24 15.93
N ASN A 45 -44.15 5.15 15.01
CA ASN A 45 -45.22 6.16 15.09
C ASN A 45 -46.59 5.63 14.65
N ASP A 46 -46.67 4.37 14.24
CA ASP A 46 -47.87 3.79 13.62
C ASP A 46 -48.99 3.48 14.61
N ASP A 47 -50.21 3.42 14.07
CA ASP A 47 -51.33 2.87 14.79
C ASP A 47 -51.10 1.39 15.11
N GLY A 48 -51.11 1.03 16.40
CA GLY A 48 -50.85 -0.34 16.85
C GLY A 48 -49.38 -0.73 16.93
N ALA A 49 -48.45 0.24 17.00
CA ALA A 49 -47.02 0.02 17.26
C ALA A 49 -46.76 -0.94 18.45
N ILE A 50 -47.65 -0.95 19.45
CA ILE A 50 -47.78 -2.10 20.37
C ILE A 50 -49.17 -2.72 20.23
N THR A 51 -49.24 -3.97 19.78
CA THR A 51 -50.49 -4.72 19.61
C THR A 51 -50.55 -5.94 20.54
N ILE A 52 -51.60 -6.01 21.36
CA ILE A 52 -51.82 -7.05 22.37
C ILE A 52 -53.12 -7.83 22.08
N ASN A 53 -52.95 -9.06 21.63
CA ASN A 53 -54.01 -10.04 21.39
C ASN A 53 -54.13 -11.01 22.58
N ALA A 54 -54.67 -10.51 23.71
CA ALA A 54 -54.81 -11.24 24.97
C ALA A 54 -56.12 -10.92 25.69
N ASP A 55 -56.70 -11.91 26.41
CA ASP A 55 -57.86 -11.67 27.29
C ASP A 55 -57.48 -10.81 28.49
N ASN A 56 -56.28 -11.04 29.05
CA ASN A 56 -55.72 -10.25 30.14
C ASN A 56 -54.24 -9.94 29.91
N PHE A 57 -53.90 -8.66 29.94
CA PHE A 57 -52.54 -8.13 29.85
C PHE A 57 -52.21 -7.35 31.11
N CYS A 58 -51.22 -7.81 31.88
CA CYS A 58 -50.76 -7.20 33.12
C CYS A 58 -49.27 -6.87 33.03
N VAL A 59 -48.88 -5.63 33.33
CA VAL A 59 -47.47 -5.20 33.36
C VAL A 59 -47.17 -4.55 34.70
N ASN A 60 -46.10 -4.98 35.38
CA ASN A 60 -45.50 -4.29 36.53
C ASN A 60 -44.26 -3.53 36.05
N GLY A 61 -44.47 -2.30 35.60
CA GLY A 61 -43.48 -1.43 34.98
C GLY A 61 -44.11 -0.49 33.96
N ASN A 62 -43.30 0.40 33.38
CA ASN A 62 -43.78 1.37 32.40
C ASN A 62 -43.82 0.78 30.99
N VAL A 63 -44.76 1.25 30.18
CA VAL A 63 -44.90 0.91 28.76
C VAL A 63 -45.04 2.20 27.97
N ALA A 64 -44.25 2.35 26.90
CA ALA A 64 -44.30 3.53 26.04
C ALA A 64 -44.23 3.16 24.56
N THR A 65 -44.82 4.00 23.71
CA THR A 65 -44.63 3.96 22.26
C THR A 65 -44.84 5.34 21.65
N ASN A 66 -44.22 5.59 20.50
CA ASN A 66 -44.45 6.81 19.71
C ASN A 66 -45.79 6.75 18.94
N GLY A 67 -46.24 5.56 18.57
CA GLY A 67 -47.56 5.33 17.96
C GLY A 67 -48.66 5.11 18.98
N THR A 68 -49.50 4.10 18.74
CA THR A 68 -50.61 3.74 19.64
C THR A 68 -50.54 2.29 20.14
N ILE A 69 -51.19 2.03 21.27
CA ILE A 69 -51.29 0.71 21.90
C ILE A 69 -52.70 0.15 21.63
N VAL A 70 -52.77 -0.98 20.93
CA VAL A 70 -54.02 -1.70 20.64
C VAL A 70 -54.11 -2.95 21.52
N SER A 71 -55.24 -3.16 22.19
CA SER A 71 -55.49 -4.35 23.02
C SER A 71 -56.90 -4.90 22.82
N SER A 72 -57.02 -6.21 22.66
CA SER A 72 -58.29 -6.92 22.47
C SER A 72 -59.03 -7.26 23.78
N GLY A 73 -58.31 -7.35 24.90
CA GLY A 73 -58.87 -7.68 26.22
C GLY A 73 -58.49 -6.66 27.30
N ASN A 74 -58.55 -7.11 28.56
CA ASN A 74 -58.28 -6.25 29.72
C ASN A 74 -56.81 -5.88 29.79
N MET A 75 -56.52 -4.59 29.95
CA MET A 75 -55.18 -4.05 30.11
C MET A 75 -55.00 -3.47 31.51
N ASN A 76 -53.97 -3.92 32.23
CA ASN A 76 -53.61 -3.42 33.56
C ASN A 76 -52.11 -3.13 33.62
N ILE A 77 -51.74 -1.86 33.62
CA ILE A 77 -50.34 -1.42 33.70
C ILE A 77 -50.12 -0.79 35.08
N ASN A 78 -49.36 -1.47 35.93
CA ASN A 78 -48.91 -1.01 37.24
C ASN A 78 -47.58 -0.26 37.09
N GLY A 79 -47.68 0.89 36.42
CA GLY A 79 -46.60 1.79 36.00
C GLY A 79 -47.20 2.94 35.18
N THR A 80 -46.41 3.56 34.31
CA THR A 80 -46.93 4.53 33.32
C THR A 80 -47.26 3.86 32.00
N LYS A 81 -48.33 4.34 31.36
CA LYS A 81 -48.68 4.04 29.96
C LYS A 81 -48.54 5.32 29.16
N THR A 82 -47.69 5.33 28.15
CA THR A 82 -47.47 6.48 27.27
C THR A 82 -47.66 6.09 25.81
N GLU A 83 -48.54 6.80 25.11
CA GLU A 83 -48.69 6.76 23.64
C GLU A 83 -48.28 8.13 23.12
N SER A 84 -47.78 8.23 21.88
CA SER A 84 -47.20 9.47 21.37
C SER A 84 -46.10 10.02 22.28
N ALA A 85 -45.19 9.14 22.69
CA ALA A 85 -44.12 9.47 23.63
C ALA A 85 -43.09 10.46 23.07
N ASP A 86 -42.88 10.47 21.74
CA ASP A 86 -41.85 11.29 21.06
C ASP A 86 -40.44 10.99 21.60
N GLU A 87 -40.16 9.71 21.81
CA GLU A 87 -38.91 9.19 22.36
C GLU A 87 -38.06 8.60 21.23
N SER A 88 -36.76 8.91 21.21
CA SER A 88 -35.83 8.30 20.25
C SER A 88 -35.53 6.85 20.61
N MET A 89 -35.24 6.02 19.59
CA MET A 89 -34.68 4.68 19.80
C MET A 89 -33.36 4.78 20.57
N ILE A 90 -33.15 3.86 21.51
CA ILE A 90 -31.89 3.76 22.25
C ILE A 90 -30.97 2.74 21.57
N PHE A 91 -29.79 3.18 21.17
CA PHE A 91 -28.73 2.33 20.63
C PHE A 91 -27.74 1.93 21.73
N ILE A 92 -27.49 0.62 21.86
CA ILE A 92 -26.57 0.04 22.86
C ILE A 92 -25.69 -1.08 22.27
N PHE A 93 -25.35 -0.95 20.98
CA PHE A 93 -24.59 -1.96 20.24
C PHE A 93 -23.21 -2.21 20.86
N ASP A 94 -22.46 -1.16 21.19
CA ASP A 94 -21.13 -1.28 21.77
C ASP A 94 -21.20 -1.92 23.17
N LYS A 95 -22.21 -1.58 23.98
CA LYS A 95 -22.45 -2.23 25.28
C LYS A 95 -22.72 -3.73 25.12
N ILE A 96 -23.55 -4.12 24.17
CA ILE A 96 -23.87 -5.54 23.89
C ILE A 96 -22.61 -6.25 23.42
N ASP A 97 -21.90 -5.70 22.43
CA ASP A 97 -20.72 -6.32 21.85
C ASP A 97 -19.57 -6.41 22.85
N THR A 98 -19.31 -5.35 23.62
CA THR A 98 -18.28 -5.36 24.67
C THR A 98 -18.56 -6.41 25.75
N LYS A 99 -19.83 -6.59 26.13
CA LYS A 99 -20.20 -7.50 27.22
C LYS A 99 -20.23 -8.97 26.79
N TYR A 100 -20.70 -9.26 25.57
CA TYR A 100 -20.98 -10.64 25.16
C TYR A 100 -20.13 -11.11 23.98
N PHE A 101 -19.78 -10.25 23.02
CA PHE A 101 -19.17 -10.67 21.74
C PHE A 101 -17.68 -10.32 21.62
N SER A 102 -17.13 -9.50 22.52
CA SER A 102 -15.70 -9.19 22.61
C SER A 102 -14.90 -10.18 23.50
N VAL A 103 -15.43 -11.38 23.73
CA VAL A 103 -14.84 -12.39 24.63
C VAL A 103 -14.23 -13.55 23.82
N PRO A 104 -13.28 -14.34 24.36
CA PRO A 104 -12.58 -15.37 23.60
C PRO A 104 -13.42 -16.57 23.14
N ASN A 105 -14.70 -16.67 23.53
CA ASN A 105 -15.52 -17.87 23.36
C ASN A 105 -16.91 -17.49 22.85
N VAL A 106 -16.94 -16.98 21.62
CA VAL A 106 -18.14 -16.68 20.84
C VAL A 106 -18.29 -17.75 19.76
N GLU A 107 -19.53 -18.20 19.53
CA GLU A 107 -19.88 -19.04 18.40
C GLU A 107 -20.35 -18.15 17.25
N GLU A 108 -19.52 -18.02 16.21
CA GLU A 108 -19.77 -17.12 15.07
C GLU A 108 -20.23 -17.90 13.83
N HIS A 109 -21.23 -17.38 13.14
CA HIS A 109 -21.74 -17.88 11.86
C HIS A 109 -21.77 -16.73 10.85
N THR A 110 -21.12 -16.90 9.68
CA THR A 110 -20.98 -15.85 8.65
C THR A 110 -22.13 -15.79 7.64
N GLU A 111 -23.06 -16.74 7.73
CA GLU A 111 -24.26 -16.87 6.90
C GLU A 111 -25.45 -17.22 7.81
N ASP A 112 -26.61 -17.48 7.22
CA ASP A 112 -27.79 -17.96 7.95
C ASP A 112 -27.50 -19.20 8.80
N TYR A 113 -28.05 -19.22 10.00
CA TYR A 113 -27.88 -20.29 10.97
C TYR A 113 -29.21 -20.95 11.31
N THR A 114 -29.45 -22.13 10.74
CA THR A 114 -30.65 -22.94 11.01
C THR A 114 -30.33 -24.19 11.82
N ILE A 115 -31.02 -24.36 12.97
CA ILE A 115 -31.00 -25.60 13.76
C ILE A 115 -32.41 -26.15 13.91
N ASP A 116 -32.59 -27.44 13.60
CA ASP A 116 -33.80 -28.21 13.91
C ASP A 116 -33.43 -29.43 14.76
N GLU A 117 -33.56 -29.28 16.08
CA GLU A 117 -33.21 -30.31 17.06
C GLU A 117 -34.21 -30.36 18.21
N LEU A 118 -34.40 -31.54 18.79
CA LEU A 118 -35.32 -31.69 19.94
C LEU A 118 -34.92 -30.80 21.14
N ASN A 119 -33.64 -30.56 21.37
CA ASN A 119 -33.18 -29.71 22.48
C ASN A 119 -31.99 -28.86 22.03
N ILE A 120 -32.17 -27.54 22.02
CA ILE A 120 -31.16 -26.57 21.59
C ILE A 120 -30.73 -25.79 22.84
N ASN A 121 -29.43 -25.58 23.04
CA ASN A 121 -28.92 -24.82 24.18
C ASN A 121 -27.87 -23.80 23.74
N ILE A 122 -28.20 -22.52 23.86
CA ILE A 122 -27.27 -21.41 23.62
C ILE A 122 -26.59 -21.07 24.94
N ASN A 123 -25.43 -21.67 25.20
CA ASN A 123 -24.69 -21.51 26.47
C ASN A 123 -23.49 -20.57 26.37
N VAL A 124 -23.04 -20.32 25.15
CA VAL A 124 -22.01 -19.33 24.80
C VAL A 124 -22.69 -18.22 23.99
N PRO A 125 -22.12 -17.01 23.96
CA PRO A 125 -22.58 -15.99 23.03
C PRO A 125 -22.55 -16.55 21.61
N THR A 126 -23.66 -16.44 20.88
CA THR A 126 -23.78 -16.90 19.49
C THR A 126 -24.11 -15.69 18.61
N GLU A 127 -23.28 -15.44 17.61
CA GLU A 127 -23.40 -14.33 16.66
C GLU A 127 -23.59 -14.88 15.24
N VAL A 128 -24.60 -14.37 14.54
CA VAL A 128 -24.98 -14.81 13.20
C VAL A 128 -25.01 -13.58 12.28
N GLN A 129 -24.26 -13.61 11.17
CA GLN A 129 -24.19 -12.52 10.18
C GLN A 129 -25.32 -12.57 9.13
N GLY A 130 -26.26 -13.50 9.29
CA GLY A 130 -27.52 -13.60 8.54
C GLY A 130 -28.70 -13.88 9.48
N GLU A 131 -29.68 -14.65 9.03
CA GLU A 131 -30.85 -15.05 9.84
C GLU A 131 -30.50 -16.17 10.83
N ALA A 132 -31.03 -16.12 12.06
CA ALA A 132 -30.95 -17.20 13.03
C ALA A 132 -32.30 -17.92 13.23
N THR A 133 -32.43 -19.14 12.72
CA THR A 133 -33.66 -19.97 12.82
C THR A 133 -33.45 -21.18 13.74
N LEU A 134 -34.11 -21.23 14.90
CA LEU A 134 -34.01 -22.35 15.84
C LEU A 134 -35.38 -23.03 15.99
N THR A 135 -35.43 -24.34 15.77
CA THR A 135 -36.65 -25.16 15.92
C THR A 135 -36.42 -26.28 16.93
N GLY A 136 -37.14 -26.29 18.06
CA GLY A 136 -36.91 -27.27 19.11
C GLY A 136 -37.39 -26.88 20.51
N ASN A 137 -36.84 -27.55 21.53
CA ASN A 137 -36.86 -27.03 22.90
C ASN A 137 -35.62 -26.16 23.12
N ILE A 138 -35.79 -24.84 23.04
CA ILE A 138 -34.72 -23.85 22.97
C ILE A 138 -34.48 -23.26 24.36
N ASN A 139 -33.28 -23.47 24.90
CA ASN A 139 -32.82 -22.83 26.14
C ASN A 139 -31.68 -21.85 25.84
N ILE A 140 -31.98 -20.55 25.93
CA ILE A 140 -31.02 -19.46 25.73
C ILE A 140 -30.49 -19.04 27.11
N ASN A 141 -29.26 -19.45 27.41
CA ASN A 141 -28.59 -19.19 28.69
C ASN A 141 -27.48 -18.12 28.56
N ASN A 142 -27.25 -17.63 27.35
CA ASN A 142 -26.32 -16.56 27.00
C ASN A 142 -26.87 -15.73 25.82
N ALA A 143 -26.12 -14.75 25.33
CA ALA A 143 -26.57 -13.88 24.24
C ALA A 143 -26.71 -14.62 22.89
N LEU A 144 -27.82 -14.37 22.19
CA LEU A 144 -28.04 -14.74 20.78
C LEU A 144 -28.21 -13.44 20.00
N LYS A 145 -27.31 -13.19 19.03
CA LYS A 145 -27.30 -12.03 18.15
C LYS A 145 -27.40 -12.50 16.70
N ALA A 146 -28.29 -11.89 15.93
CA ALA A 146 -28.34 -12.00 14.48
C ALA A 146 -28.25 -10.60 13.85
N LEU A 147 -27.64 -10.51 12.67
CA LEU A 147 -27.63 -9.30 11.85
C LEU A 147 -29.04 -9.04 11.30
N ASP A 148 -29.69 -10.11 10.83
CA ASP A 148 -31.06 -10.14 10.32
C ASP A 148 -32.01 -10.80 11.35
N ASP A 149 -33.10 -11.40 10.90
CA ASP A 149 -34.14 -12.03 11.73
C ASP A 149 -33.64 -13.06 12.76
N VAL A 150 -34.32 -13.11 13.91
CA VAL A 150 -34.24 -14.21 14.89
C VAL A 150 -35.58 -14.93 14.98
N ASN A 151 -35.62 -16.16 14.48
CA ASN A 151 -36.81 -16.99 14.38
C ASN A 151 -36.73 -18.19 15.36
N LEU A 152 -37.59 -18.21 16.38
CA LEU A 152 -37.61 -19.24 17.43
C LEU A 152 -38.93 -20.01 17.41
N TYR A 153 -38.85 -21.29 17.03
CA TYR A 153 -39.99 -22.19 16.90
C TYR A 153 -39.92 -23.36 17.90
N GLY A 154 -41.03 -23.61 18.60
CA GLY A 154 -41.06 -24.62 19.67
C GLY A 154 -40.78 -24.03 21.05
N GLU A 155 -40.66 -24.84 22.10
CA GLU A 155 -40.61 -24.35 23.50
C GLU A 155 -39.43 -23.41 23.72
N VAL A 156 -39.67 -22.14 24.08
CA VAL A 156 -38.61 -21.14 24.26
C VAL A 156 -38.46 -20.76 25.73
N LYS A 157 -37.24 -20.88 26.24
CA LYS A 157 -36.84 -20.36 27.54
C LYS A 157 -35.57 -19.55 27.38
N ASN A 158 -35.56 -18.34 27.89
CA ASN A 158 -34.32 -17.65 28.17
C ASN A 158 -34.14 -17.52 29.70
N THR A 159 -32.89 -17.64 30.14
CA THR A 159 -32.53 -17.61 31.57
C THR A 159 -31.25 -16.80 31.78
N ASN A 160 -30.91 -16.52 33.04
CA ASN A 160 -29.69 -15.78 33.41
C ASN A 160 -29.59 -14.34 32.86
N ASP A 161 -30.72 -13.66 32.68
CA ASP A 161 -30.81 -12.31 32.11
C ASP A 161 -30.11 -12.21 30.73
N SER A 162 -30.23 -13.26 29.92
CA SER A 162 -29.67 -13.35 28.56
C SER A 162 -30.28 -12.35 27.58
N ILE A 163 -29.64 -12.17 26.43
CA ILE A 163 -30.07 -11.26 25.37
C ILE A 163 -30.52 -12.05 24.14
N ILE A 164 -31.65 -11.65 23.56
CA ILE A 164 -32.05 -12.01 22.19
C ILE A 164 -32.02 -10.71 21.40
N PHE A 165 -31.13 -10.63 20.42
CA PHE A 165 -30.83 -9.41 19.68
C PHE A 165 -30.90 -9.69 18.19
N SER A 166 -31.79 -8.98 17.51
CA SER A 166 -31.75 -8.81 16.05
C SER A 166 -31.29 -7.38 15.78
N LYS A 167 -30.22 -7.18 15.00
CA LYS A 167 -29.73 -5.83 14.70
C LYS A 167 -30.70 -5.11 13.78
N TYR A 168 -30.95 -5.68 12.60
CA TYR A 168 -31.77 -5.06 11.56
C TYR A 168 -33.11 -5.76 11.28
N GLY A 169 -33.23 -7.05 11.61
CA GLY A 169 -34.44 -7.83 11.33
C GLY A 169 -35.43 -7.92 12.49
N ASP A 170 -36.44 -8.75 12.33
CA ASP A 170 -37.47 -9.08 13.31
C ASP A 170 -37.00 -10.12 14.33
N ILE A 171 -37.67 -10.16 15.49
CA ILE A 171 -37.61 -11.29 16.41
C ILE A 171 -39.00 -11.94 16.45
N VAL A 172 -39.09 -13.16 15.92
CA VAL A 172 -40.33 -13.93 15.88
C VAL A 172 -40.21 -15.15 16.79
N ILE A 173 -41.14 -15.26 17.75
CA ILE A 173 -41.26 -16.40 18.65
C ILE A 173 -42.65 -17.02 18.46
N ASP A 174 -42.71 -18.21 17.87
CA ASP A 174 -43.96 -18.97 17.73
C ASP A 174 -43.86 -20.31 18.48
N SER A 175 -44.56 -20.40 19.61
CA SER A 175 -44.34 -21.46 20.59
C SER A 175 -45.56 -21.74 21.45
N GLN A 176 -45.70 -22.97 21.97
CA GLN A 176 -46.75 -23.24 22.96
C GLN A 176 -46.44 -22.60 24.32
N ASN A 177 -45.20 -22.69 24.80
CA ASN A 177 -44.76 -22.06 26.05
C ASN A 177 -43.50 -21.22 25.84
N VAL A 178 -43.58 -19.97 26.30
CA VAL A 178 -42.51 -18.98 26.22
C VAL A 178 -42.23 -18.44 27.62
N ASN A 179 -40.97 -18.51 28.06
CA ASN A 179 -40.53 -17.91 29.31
C ASN A 179 -39.29 -17.04 29.06
N LEU A 180 -39.47 -15.72 29.12
CA LEU A 180 -38.43 -14.73 28.84
C LEU A 180 -38.12 -13.88 30.07
N ASN A 181 -36.89 -13.42 30.11
CA ASN A 181 -36.10 -12.78 31.15
C ASN A 181 -34.94 -12.02 30.47
N GLY A 182 -34.36 -10.98 31.06
CA GLY A 182 -33.29 -10.22 30.38
C GLY A 182 -33.81 -9.27 29.30
N LEU A 183 -33.13 -9.22 28.14
CA LEU A 183 -33.38 -8.22 27.09
C LEU A 183 -33.79 -8.89 25.77
N ILE A 184 -34.89 -8.40 25.18
CA ILE A 184 -35.29 -8.65 23.79
C ILE A 184 -35.12 -7.33 23.04
N TYR A 185 -34.24 -7.30 22.04
CA TYR A 185 -33.81 -6.07 21.40
C TYR A 185 -33.84 -6.20 19.88
N ALA A 186 -34.68 -5.39 19.22
CA ALA A 186 -34.81 -5.34 17.76
C ALA A 186 -34.97 -3.87 17.31
N PRO A 187 -33.94 -3.02 17.42
CA PRO A 187 -34.10 -1.57 17.31
C PRO A 187 -34.54 -1.09 15.93
N PHE A 188 -34.38 -1.90 14.88
CA PHE A 188 -34.87 -1.60 13.52
C PHE A 188 -35.97 -2.57 13.06
N GLY A 189 -36.36 -3.54 13.90
CA GLY A 189 -37.34 -4.57 13.56
C GLY A 189 -38.45 -4.72 14.59
N SER A 190 -39.36 -5.64 14.33
CA SER A 190 -40.49 -5.95 15.20
C SER A 190 -40.18 -7.10 16.17
N VAL A 191 -40.87 -7.14 17.30
CA VAL A 191 -40.89 -8.29 18.21
C VAL A 191 -42.27 -8.91 18.19
N THR A 192 -42.40 -10.09 17.57
CA THR A 192 -43.66 -10.84 17.48
C THR A 192 -43.59 -12.10 18.32
N ILE A 193 -44.48 -12.22 19.31
CA ILE A 193 -44.58 -13.40 20.17
C ILE A 193 -45.98 -13.99 20.09
N ASN A 194 -46.09 -15.19 19.54
CA ASN A 194 -47.31 -16.00 19.52
C ASN A 194 -47.16 -17.19 20.47
N ALA A 195 -47.99 -17.24 21.53
CA ALA A 195 -47.96 -18.35 22.48
C ALA A 195 -49.28 -18.70 23.16
N GLN A 196 -49.36 -19.91 23.71
CA GLN A 196 -50.46 -20.30 24.61
C GLN A 196 -50.18 -19.92 26.07
N ASN A 197 -48.90 -20.02 26.47
CA ASN A 197 -48.43 -19.62 27.79
C ASN A 197 -47.22 -18.69 27.63
N LEU A 198 -47.40 -17.40 27.88
CA LEU A 198 -46.35 -16.39 27.80
C LEU A 198 -46.02 -15.86 29.20
N ASN A 199 -44.78 -16.04 29.62
CA ASN A 199 -44.25 -15.54 30.89
C ASN A 199 -43.09 -14.57 30.63
N LEU A 200 -43.26 -13.32 31.02
CA LEU A 200 -42.30 -12.23 30.79
C LEU A 200 -41.76 -11.73 32.13
N ASN A 201 -40.92 -12.52 32.79
CA ASN A 201 -40.42 -12.18 34.12
C ASN A 201 -39.05 -11.52 34.07
N ASN A 202 -38.96 -10.31 34.60
CA ASN A 202 -37.75 -9.52 34.58
C ASN A 202 -37.24 -9.30 33.14
N VAL A 203 -38.12 -8.83 32.26
CA VAL A 203 -37.80 -8.56 30.85
C VAL A 203 -37.78 -7.07 30.57
N VAL A 204 -37.00 -6.69 29.56
CA VAL A 204 -37.10 -5.43 28.82
C VAL A 204 -37.24 -5.78 27.34
N ILE A 205 -38.23 -5.20 26.65
CA ILE A 205 -38.42 -5.33 25.21
C ILE A 205 -38.29 -3.95 24.59
N ILE A 206 -37.37 -3.79 23.66
CA ILE A 206 -37.14 -2.54 22.90
C ILE A 206 -37.12 -2.93 21.43
N ALA A 207 -38.05 -2.38 20.65
CA ALA A 207 -38.22 -2.72 19.25
C ALA A 207 -38.79 -1.55 18.44
N GLU A 208 -38.86 -1.68 17.12
CA GLU A 208 -39.63 -0.76 16.29
C GLU A 208 -41.14 -0.95 16.52
N SER A 209 -41.61 -2.20 16.54
CA SER A 209 -42.98 -2.54 16.94
C SER A 209 -43.04 -3.82 17.77
N ILE A 210 -44.12 -4.01 18.54
CA ILE A 210 -44.29 -5.17 19.43
C ILE A 210 -45.68 -5.78 19.22
N VAL A 211 -45.74 -7.08 18.92
CA VAL A 211 -46.99 -7.84 18.78
C VAL A 211 -46.99 -9.04 19.73
N LEU A 212 -47.90 -9.06 20.69
CA LEU A 212 -48.05 -10.18 21.63
C LEU A 212 -49.41 -10.86 21.43
N THR A 213 -49.40 -12.13 21.07
CA THR A 213 -50.61 -12.96 20.91
C THR A 213 -50.58 -14.12 21.90
N CYS A 214 -51.37 -14.03 22.97
CA CYS A 214 -51.45 -15.04 24.03
C CYS A 214 -52.69 -14.83 24.89
N PRO A 215 -53.42 -15.87 25.36
CA PRO A 215 -54.61 -15.67 26.21
C PRO A 215 -54.36 -14.79 27.45
N ASN A 216 -53.21 -14.93 28.11
CA ASN A 216 -52.85 -14.11 29.26
C ASN A 216 -51.37 -13.74 29.20
N VAL A 217 -51.06 -12.48 29.46
CA VAL A 217 -49.69 -11.96 29.50
C VAL A 217 -49.46 -11.28 30.85
N ASN A 218 -48.38 -11.67 31.52
CA ASN A 218 -47.89 -11.02 32.72
C ASN A 218 -46.42 -10.66 32.52
N ALA A 219 -46.13 -9.36 32.52
CA ALA A 219 -44.79 -8.82 32.36
C ALA A 219 -44.32 -8.10 33.61
N ASN A 220 -43.07 -8.35 34.02
CA ASN A 220 -42.41 -7.67 35.13
C ASN A 220 -41.11 -7.05 34.62
N ASN A 221 -40.85 -5.79 34.97
CA ASN A 221 -39.62 -5.10 34.55
C ASN A 221 -38.36 -5.86 34.99
N GLY A 222 -37.40 -6.04 34.07
CA GLY A 222 -36.11 -6.64 34.37
C GLY A 222 -35.12 -5.63 34.93
N SER A 223 -34.99 -5.52 36.24
CA SER A 223 -34.07 -4.53 36.86
C SER A 223 -32.63 -4.64 36.32
N ASN A 224 -32.12 -5.85 36.10
CA ASN A 224 -30.77 -6.06 35.58
C ASN A 224 -30.65 -5.64 34.10
N ALA A 225 -31.65 -5.95 33.27
CA ALA A 225 -31.69 -5.53 31.87
C ALA A 225 -31.87 -4.01 31.75
N SER A 226 -32.80 -3.42 32.51
CA SER A 226 -33.01 -1.98 32.59
C SER A 226 -31.74 -1.23 33.02
N SER A 227 -31.03 -1.72 34.03
CA SER A 227 -29.74 -1.14 34.45
C SER A 227 -28.63 -1.32 33.42
N PHE A 228 -28.64 -2.42 32.66
CA PHE A 228 -27.67 -2.65 31.58
C PHE A 228 -27.87 -1.71 30.39
N VAL A 229 -29.14 -1.50 29.98
CA VAL A 229 -29.49 -0.57 28.89
C VAL A 229 -29.15 0.87 29.29
N GLY A 230 -29.61 1.30 30.48
CA GLY A 230 -29.43 2.67 30.97
C GLY A 230 -30.32 3.69 30.25
N THR A 231 -30.05 4.98 30.42
CA THR A 231 -30.85 6.07 29.79
C THR A 231 -30.13 6.81 28.67
N SER A 232 -28.85 6.52 28.43
CA SER A 232 -28.05 7.18 27.39
C SER A 232 -27.87 6.27 26.18
N SER A 233 -28.29 6.75 25.01
CA SER A 233 -28.00 6.12 23.71
C SER A 233 -26.55 6.32 23.32
N GLU A 234 -25.97 5.29 22.72
CA GLU A 234 -24.71 5.37 22.00
C GLU A 234 -24.91 6.07 20.66
N THR A 235 -23.84 6.67 20.14
CA THR A 235 -23.80 7.16 18.76
C THR A 235 -23.71 5.94 17.84
N PHE A 236 -24.61 5.85 16.88
CA PHE A 236 -24.59 4.79 15.89
C PHE A 236 -24.49 5.41 14.49
N ILE A 237 -23.47 4.98 13.75
CA ILE A 237 -23.31 5.26 12.32
C ILE A 237 -23.18 3.89 11.67
N ALA A 238 -24.13 3.54 10.81
CA ALA A 238 -24.12 2.25 10.13
C ALA A 238 -22.94 2.19 9.14
N PRO A 239 -22.14 1.12 9.15
CA PRO A 239 -21.18 0.84 8.08
C PRO A 239 -21.87 0.73 6.72
N ILE A 240 -21.19 1.12 5.65
CA ILE A 240 -21.75 1.14 4.28
C ILE A 240 -22.28 -0.24 3.87
N GLU A 241 -21.58 -1.32 4.24
CA GLU A 241 -22.01 -2.69 3.95
C GLU A 241 -23.34 -3.09 4.63
N GLU A 242 -23.75 -2.39 5.68
CA GLU A 242 -25.00 -2.64 6.40
C GLU A 242 -26.15 -1.71 5.96
N TRP A 243 -25.89 -0.74 5.08
CA TRP A 243 -26.89 0.22 4.60
C TRP A 243 -28.07 -0.46 3.89
N GLN A 244 -27.82 -1.59 3.24
CA GLN A 244 -28.84 -2.40 2.57
C GLN A 244 -29.98 -2.89 3.48
N TYR A 245 -29.79 -2.88 4.81
CA TYR A 245 -30.79 -3.31 5.78
C TYR A 245 -31.61 -2.17 6.37
N LEU A 246 -31.26 -0.93 6.02
CA LEU A 246 -31.92 0.27 6.51
C LEU A 246 -32.89 0.80 5.46
N ASN A 247 -33.88 1.57 5.92
CA ASN A 247 -34.77 2.26 5.00
C ASN A 247 -34.01 3.39 4.30
N ASP A 248 -34.18 3.44 2.98
CA ASP A 248 -33.67 4.45 2.05
C ASP A 248 -34.88 4.87 1.22
N ASN A 249 -35.43 6.05 1.53
CA ASN A 249 -36.73 6.47 1.06
C ASN A 249 -36.70 7.10 -0.35
N ASP A 250 -35.59 7.68 -0.76
CA ASP A 250 -35.40 8.22 -2.12
C ASP A 250 -34.65 7.26 -3.06
N GLU A 251 -34.15 6.14 -2.54
CA GLU A 251 -33.44 5.07 -3.25
C GLU A 251 -32.13 5.56 -3.90
N ASP A 252 -31.45 6.55 -3.31
CA ASP A 252 -30.15 7.05 -3.78
C ASP A 252 -28.96 6.18 -3.32
N GLY A 253 -29.18 5.33 -2.32
CA GLY A 253 -28.19 4.44 -1.71
C GLY A 253 -27.65 4.91 -0.36
N ILE A 254 -28.05 6.07 0.17
CA ILE A 254 -27.81 6.52 1.54
C ILE A 254 -29.10 6.31 2.36
N PRO A 255 -29.09 5.46 3.40
CA PRO A 255 -30.28 5.27 4.21
C PRO A 255 -30.67 6.51 5.03
N ASP A 256 -31.97 6.71 5.25
CA ASP A 256 -32.57 7.78 6.06
C ASP A 256 -31.84 8.05 7.39
N LEU A 257 -31.39 6.99 8.06
CA LEU A 257 -30.67 7.09 9.33
C LEU A 257 -29.34 7.83 9.17
N VAL A 258 -28.62 7.55 8.07
CA VAL A 258 -27.34 8.16 7.72
C VAL A 258 -27.58 9.56 7.18
N GLU A 259 -28.59 9.76 6.34
CA GLU A 259 -28.97 11.08 5.83
C GLU A 259 -29.24 12.08 6.94
N ASN A 260 -30.05 11.69 7.94
CA ASN A 260 -30.30 12.51 9.13
C ASN A 260 -29.01 12.86 9.90
N ALA A 261 -28.00 11.99 9.87
CA ALA A 261 -26.72 12.22 10.53
C ALA A 261 -25.80 13.18 9.75
N ILE A 262 -25.86 13.16 8.42
CA ILE A 262 -25.04 14.01 7.53
C ILE A 262 -25.75 15.30 7.11
N GLY A 263 -27.08 15.38 7.29
CA GLY A 263 -27.90 16.55 7.03
C GLY A 263 -28.51 16.64 5.64
N THR A 264 -28.58 15.53 4.90
CA THR A 264 -29.26 15.43 3.59
C THR A 264 -30.78 15.25 3.75
N ASP A 265 -31.52 15.39 2.66
CA ASP A 265 -32.98 15.32 2.62
C ASP A 265 -33.44 13.92 2.19
N ASN A 266 -34.04 13.17 3.12
CA ASN A 266 -34.51 11.79 2.92
C ASN A 266 -35.51 11.55 1.77
N ASP A 267 -36.02 12.62 1.14
CA ASP A 267 -36.91 12.56 -0.01
C ASP A 267 -36.22 13.02 -1.33
N SER A 268 -34.91 13.27 -1.35
CA SER A 268 -34.19 13.89 -2.47
C SER A 268 -32.78 13.36 -2.69
N GLN A 269 -32.59 12.65 -3.82
CA GLN A 269 -31.30 12.05 -4.21
C GLN A 269 -30.15 13.05 -4.45
N ASP A 270 -30.45 14.35 -4.44
CA ASP A 270 -29.56 15.47 -4.68
C ASP A 270 -30.08 16.63 -3.81
N SER A 271 -29.55 16.71 -2.59
CA SER A 271 -30.03 17.61 -1.54
C SER A 271 -29.79 19.07 -1.86
N ASP A 272 -28.71 19.38 -2.58
CA ASP A 272 -28.31 20.76 -2.89
C ASP A 272 -28.69 21.22 -4.30
N GLY A 273 -29.07 20.28 -5.17
CA GLY A 273 -29.57 20.50 -6.52
C GLY A 273 -28.51 20.80 -7.56
N ASP A 274 -27.26 20.39 -7.36
CA ASP A 274 -26.14 20.64 -8.28
C ASP A 274 -26.01 19.59 -9.41
N ASN A 275 -26.87 18.57 -9.42
CA ASN A 275 -26.90 17.40 -10.32
C ASN A 275 -25.82 16.34 -10.05
N ILE A 276 -25.22 16.34 -8.87
CA ILE A 276 -24.42 15.23 -8.34
C ILE A 276 -25.25 14.58 -7.22
N PRO A 277 -25.52 13.27 -7.25
CA PRO A 277 -26.31 12.65 -6.19
C PRO A 277 -25.60 12.61 -4.84
N ASP A 278 -26.35 12.68 -3.73
CA ASP A 278 -25.80 12.72 -2.37
C ASP A 278 -24.90 11.50 -2.08
N TYR A 279 -25.35 10.29 -2.45
CA TYR A 279 -24.53 9.07 -2.41
C TYR A 279 -23.16 9.25 -3.07
N THR A 280 -23.14 9.87 -4.25
CA THR A 280 -21.91 10.07 -4.99
C THR A 280 -20.98 11.00 -4.24
N GLU A 281 -21.49 12.11 -3.75
CA GLU A 281 -20.68 13.10 -3.03
C GLU A 281 -20.12 12.52 -1.76
N TYR A 282 -20.97 11.88 -0.95
CA TYR A 282 -20.57 11.34 0.34
C TYR A 282 -19.65 10.11 0.22
N VAL A 283 -19.99 9.14 -0.65
CA VAL A 283 -19.31 7.84 -0.72
C VAL A 283 -18.18 7.83 -1.75
N VAL A 284 -18.38 8.43 -2.92
CA VAL A 284 -17.43 8.34 -4.05
C VAL A 284 -16.45 9.51 -4.05
N LEU A 285 -16.93 10.74 -3.90
CA LEU A 285 -16.12 11.96 -4.00
C LEU A 285 -15.60 12.42 -2.63
N ASN A 286 -16.22 11.96 -1.54
CA ASN A 286 -15.96 12.39 -0.17
C ASN A 286 -16.05 13.93 -0.02
N THR A 287 -17.13 14.50 -0.55
CA THR A 287 -17.51 15.91 -0.45
C THR A 287 -18.75 16.08 0.43
N ASP A 288 -19.12 17.34 0.70
CA ASP A 288 -20.32 17.67 1.48
C ASP A 288 -21.54 17.69 0.55
N PRO A 289 -22.51 16.77 0.72
CA PRO A 289 -23.71 16.66 -0.14
C PRO A 289 -24.75 17.77 0.10
N THR A 290 -24.52 18.64 1.09
CA THR A 290 -25.43 19.76 1.40
C THR A 290 -24.96 21.07 0.77
N SER A 291 -23.92 21.03 -0.07
CA SER A 291 -23.20 22.19 -0.57
C SER A 291 -22.68 21.98 -2.00
N PRO A 292 -23.08 22.85 -2.97
CA PRO A 292 -22.78 22.61 -4.38
C PRO A 292 -21.30 22.41 -4.67
N ASN A 293 -21.00 21.34 -5.39
CA ASN A 293 -19.68 20.85 -5.71
C ASN A 293 -19.32 21.07 -7.19
N ASP A 294 -18.02 21.12 -7.47
CA ASP A 294 -17.49 21.25 -8.83
C ASP A 294 -16.91 19.90 -9.26
N VAL A 295 -17.45 19.31 -10.34
CA VAL A 295 -17.00 18.01 -10.87
C VAL A 295 -15.58 18.11 -11.48
N MET A 296 -15.16 19.31 -11.89
CA MET A 296 -13.94 19.52 -12.68
C MET A 296 -12.65 18.93 -12.04
N PRO A 297 -12.38 19.10 -10.73
CA PRO A 297 -11.21 18.50 -10.08
C PRO A 297 -11.22 16.96 -10.12
N PHE A 298 -12.39 16.35 -10.00
CA PHE A 298 -12.54 14.88 -9.97
C PHE A 298 -12.38 14.26 -11.34
N ILE A 299 -13.01 14.84 -12.37
CA ILE A 299 -12.82 14.37 -13.75
C ILE A 299 -11.38 14.64 -14.23
N GLN A 300 -10.72 15.71 -13.75
CA GLN A 300 -9.30 15.93 -14.02
C GLN A 300 -8.42 14.86 -13.38
N ALA A 301 -8.69 14.46 -12.14
CA ALA A 301 -7.97 13.36 -11.51
C ALA A 301 -8.24 12.00 -12.21
N ALA A 302 -9.47 11.76 -12.69
CA ALA A 302 -9.78 10.59 -13.52
C ALA A 302 -9.04 10.63 -14.87
N TYR A 303 -8.86 11.82 -15.46
CA TYR A 303 -8.05 12.03 -16.65
C TYR A 303 -6.56 11.76 -16.39
N ASP A 304 -6.02 12.30 -15.30
CA ASP A 304 -4.59 12.20 -14.98
C ASP A 304 -4.20 10.75 -14.71
N ASN A 305 -5.04 9.99 -13.99
CA ASN A 305 -4.79 8.59 -13.62
C ASN A 305 -5.15 7.56 -14.70
N LEU A 306 -5.86 7.93 -15.77
CA LEU A 306 -6.23 6.98 -16.82
C LEU A 306 -4.99 6.59 -17.63
N GLU A 307 -4.64 5.31 -17.64
CA GLU A 307 -3.56 4.76 -18.46
C GLU A 307 -4.04 3.53 -19.24
N ILE A 308 -3.43 3.23 -20.39
CA ILE A 308 -3.60 1.94 -21.07
C ILE A 308 -2.75 0.92 -20.33
N GLU A 309 -3.34 -0.24 -20.02
CA GLU A 309 -2.59 -1.34 -19.43
C GLU A 309 -1.80 -2.06 -20.53
N LEU A 310 -0.48 -1.94 -20.45
CA LEU A 310 0.47 -2.55 -21.37
C LEU A 310 0.96 -3.89 -20.80
N ALA A 311 1.30 -4.83 -21.69
CA ALA A 311 1.98 -6.05 -21.27
C ALA A 311 3.32 -5.73 -20.61
N ILE A 312 3.79 -6.64 -19.76
CA ILE A 312 5.10 -6.51 -19.11
C ILE A 312 6.18 -6.37 -20.19
N GLY A 313 7.05 -5.37 -20.05
CA GLY A 313 8.11 -5.07 -21.02
C GLY A 313 7.71 -4.11 -22.15
N ASP A 314 6.42 -3.90 -22.42
CA ASP A 314 5.94 -2.94 -23.43
C ASP A 314 5.94 -1.50 -22.91
N THR A 315 6.05 -0.55 -23.83
CA THR A 315 5.88 0.90 -23.58
C THR A 315 5.06 1.53 -24.69
N TYR A 316 4.54 2.75 -24.49
CA TYR A 316 3.87 3.48 -25.57
C TYR A 316 4.74 3.61 -26.84
N ASP A 317 6.05 3.81 -26.71
CA ASP A 317 6.98 3.85 -27.86
C ASP A 317 7.42 2.46 -28.39
N ASN A 318 6.98 1.37 -27.76
CA ASN A 318 7.40 0.01 -28.12
C ASN A 318 6.33 -1.01 -27.67
N VAL A 319 5.22 -1.07 -28.40
CA VAL A 319 4.12 -2.01 -28.12
C VAL A 319 4.28 -3.24 -28.99
N ASN A 320 4.58 -4.39 -28.38
CA ASN A 320 4.78 -5.66 -29.08
C ASN A 320 3.64 -6.66 -28.83
N ASN A 321 2.85 -6.42 -27.79
CA ASN A 321 1.78 -7.29 -27.31
C ASN A 321 0.44 -6.56 -27.31
N ASP A 322 -0.64 -7.35 -27.23
CA ASP A 322 -1.99 -6.80 -27.08
C ASP A 322 -2.08 -5.96 -25.79
N VAL A 323 -2.84 -4.86 -25.85
CA VAL A 323 -3.04 -3.94 -24.73
C VAL A 323 -4.42 -4.10 -24.10
N VAL A 324 -4.60 -3.64 -22.87
CA VAL A 324 -5.89 -3.62 -22.19
C VAL A 324 -6.35 -2.18 -22.01
N LEU A 325 -7.56 -1.89 -22.48
CA LEU A 325 -8.18 -0.57 -22.40
C LEU A 325 -9.18 -0.55 -21.23
N PRO A 326 -8.92 0.21 -20.16
CA PRO A 326 -9.85 0.26 -19.03
C PRO A 326 -11.16 0.96 -19.43
N LEU A 327 -12.30 0.39 -19.03
CA LEU A 327 -13.62 0.97 -19.26
C LEU A 327 -14.06 1.97 -18.17
N LYS A 328 -13.26 2.07 -17.10
CA LYS A 328 -13.47 2.96 -15.96
C LYS A 328 -12.14 3.56 -15.50
N SER A 329 -12.18 4.76 -14.95
CA SER A 329 -11.07 5.41 -14.24
C SER A 329 -11.45 5.69 -12.77
N THR A 330 -10.62 6.44 -12.06
CA THR A 330 -10.87 6.92 -10.68
C THR A 330 -12.26 7.57 -10.57
N TYR A 331 -12.90 7.45 -9.40
CA TYR A 331 -14.26 7.93 -9.12
C TYR A 331 -15.34 7.28 -10.02
N ASP A 332 -15.08 6.05 -10.49
CA ASP A 332 -15.95 5.31 -11.41
C ASP A 332 -16.28 6.04 -12.72
N ALA A 333 -15.44 7.01 -13.12
CA ALA A 333 -15.58 7.73 -14.38
C ALA A 333 -15.59 6.75 -15.55
N VAL A 334 -16.59 6.82 -16.42
CA VAL A 334 -16.76 5.91 -17.55
C VAL A 334 -15.83 6.32 -18.69
N VAL A 335 -15.15 5.36 -19.30
CA VAL A 335 -14.20 5.61 -20.39
C VAL A 335 -14.67 4.92 -21.67
N GLU A 336 -14.83 5.70 -22.73
CA GLU A 336 -15.09 5.21 -24.08
C GLU A 336 -13.85 5.44 -24.95
N TRP A 337 -13.51 4.44 -25.77
CA TRP A 337 -12.30 4.45 -26.58
C TRP A 337 -12.61 4.59 -28.08
N GLU A 338 -11.73 5.27 -28.79
CA GLU A 338 -11.62 5.27 -30.25
C GLU A 338 -10.17 5.04 -30.66
N VAL A 339 -9.95 4.37 -31.80
CA VAL A 339 -8.60 4.09 -32.32
C VAL A 339 -8.42 4.70 -33.71
N SER A 340 -7.28 5.33 -33.96
CA SER A 340 -7.02 5.99 -35.24
C SER A 340 -6.80 5.01 -36.41
N ASN A 341 -6.40 3.77 -36.12
CA ASN A 341 -6.17 2.72 -37.12
C ASN A 341 -6.43 1.31 -36.58
N ASP A 342 -7.69 0.86 -36.70
CA ASP A 342 -8.20 -0.45 -36.27
C ASP A 342 -7.59 -1.64 -37.05
N GLU A 343 -6.89 -1.39 -38.17
CA GLU A 343 -6.20 -2.45 -38.94
C GLU A 343 -4.83 -2.83 -38.36
N VAL A 344 -4.24 -1.96 -37.53
CA VAL A 344 -2.93 -2.18 -36.86
C VAL A 344 -3.14 -2.76 -35.47
N ILE A 345 -3.96 -2.09 -34.66
CA ILE A 345 -4.39 -2.54 -33.33
C ILE A 345 -5.87 -2.18 -33.19
N ASN A 346 -6.69 -3.14 -32.81
CA ASN A 346 -8.13 -2.95 -32.84
C ASN A 346 -8.68 -2.38 -31.53
N ILE A 347 -9.95 -1.97 -31.51
CA ILE A 347 -10.58 -1.35 -30.32
C ILE A 347 -10.61 -2.21 -29.05
N ASN A 348 -10.31 -3.51 -29.13
CA ASN A 348 -10.16 -4.38 -27.96
C ASN A 348 -8.69 -4.52 -27.52
N GLY A 349 -7.80 -3.72 -28.10
CA GLY A 349 -6.38 -3.72 -27.82
C GLY A 349 -5.57 -4.82 -28.54
N HIS A 350 -6.15 -5.55 -29.49
CA HIS A 350 -5.45 -6.64 -30.17
C HIS A 350 -4.64 -6.17 -31.38
N ILE A 351 -3.34 -6.47 -31.41
CA ILE A 351 -2.44 -6.16 -32.53
C ILE A 351 -2.67 -7.16 -33.67
N SER A 352 -2.78 -6.62 -34.89
CA SER A 352 -2.95 -7.38 -36.12
C SER A 352 -1.83 -8.40 -36.35
N ASP A 353 -2.21 -9.65 -36.54
CA ASP A 353 -1.28 -10.75 -36.83
C ASP A 353 -0.55 -10.61 -38.18
N ASN A 354 -1.00 -9.70 -39.05
CA ASN A 354 -0.41 -9.45 -40.37
C ASN A 354 0.38 -8.13 -40.45
N LEU A 355 0.73 -7.53 -39.30
CA LEU A 355 1.49 -6.29 -39.29
C LEU A 355 2.92 -6.53 -39.80
N GLU A 356 3.28 -5.94 -40.95
CA GLU A 356 4.60 -6.18 -41.58
C GLU A 356 5.68 -5.19 -41.14
N SER A 357 5.30 -4.01 -40.65
CA SER A 357 6.21 -2.95 -40.19
C SER A 357 5.59 -2.14 -39.08
N SER A 358 6.43 -1.54 -38.24
CA SER A 358 5.99 -0.70 -37.12
C SER A 358 5.14 0.47 -37.60
N SER A 359 4.12 0.84 -36.82
CA SER A 359 3.13 1.85 -37.17
C SER A 359 2.70 2.65 -35.95
N GLU A 360 2.53 3.96 -36.14
CA GLU A 360 1.97 4.87 -35.13
C GLU A 360 0.45 4.77 -35.12
N VAL A 361 -0.15 4.58 -33.94
CA VAL A 361 -1.59 4.54 -33.70
C VAL A 361 -1.93 5.41 -32.51
N THR A 362 -3.05 6.12 -32.56
CA THR A 362 -3.52 6.95 -31.44
C THR A 362 -4.82 6.36 -30.92
N TYR A 363 -4.84 6.02 -29.63
CA TYR A 363 -6.09 5.84 -28.90
C TYR A 363 -6.57 7.19 -28.36
N THR A 364 -7.87 7.43 -28.48
CA THR A 364 -8.54 8.60 -27.89
C THR A 364 -9.56 8.08 -26.89
N ALA A 365 -9.34 8.36 -25.61
CA ALA A 365 -10.27 8.07 -24.53
C ALA A 365 -11.16 9.29 -24.28
N THR A 366 -12.48 9.10 -24.29
CA THR A 366 -13.44 10.08 -23.78
C THR A 366 -13.92 9.63 -22.41
N ILE A 367 -13.67 10.47 -21.41
CA ILE A 367 -13.91 10.20 -20.00
C ILE A 367 -15.15 10.99 -19.60
N PHE A 368 -16.12 10.32 -19.00
CA PHE A 368 -17.39 10.89 -18.57
C PHE A 368 -17.55 10.77 -17.06
N LEU A 369 -17.92 11.88 -16.41
CA LEU A 369 -18.21 11.90 -14.98
C LEU A 369 -19.29 12.96 -14.71
N PHE A 370 -20.44 12.55 -14.15
CA PHE A 370 -21.58 13.41 -13.78
C PHE A 370 -21.95 14.49 -14.82
N GLY A 371 -22.00 14.10 -16.10
CA GLY A 371 -22.39 14.99 -17.21
C GLY A 371 -21.27 15.85 -17.80
N GLU A 372 -20.12 15.92 -17.13
CA GLU A 372 -18.89 16.52 -17.66
C GLU A 372 -18.08 15.48 -18.46
N GLN A 373 -17.25 15.98 -19.40
CA GLN A 373 -16.38 15.11 -20.20
C GLN A 373 -15.02 15.72 -20.49
N LEU A 374 -13.99 14.87 -20.50
CA LEU A 374 -12.63 15.19 -20.97
C LEU A 374 -12.16 14.15 -22.00
N THR A 375 -11.14 14.50 -22.78
CA THR A 375 -10.59 13.60 -23.80
C THR A 375 -9.08 13.49 -23.66
N LYS A 376 -8.56 12.28 -23.40
CA LYS A 376 -7.11 11.97 -23.31
C LYS A 376 -6.67 11.21 -24.57
N LYS A 377 -5.46 11.47 -25.03
CA LYS A 377 -4.85 10.78 -26.18
C LYS A 377 -3.63 9.99 -25.75
N PHE A 378 -3.50 8.80 -26.32
CA PHE A 378 -2.36 7.91 -26.13
C PHE A 378 -1.81 7.57 -27.51
N ASP A 379 -0.61 8.05 -27.79
CA ASP A 379 0.10 7.75 -29.04
C ASP A 379 0.98 6.51 -28.80
N LEU A 380 0.78 5.48 -29.62
CA LEU A 380 1.42 4.17 -29.52
C LEU A 380 2.23 3.88 -30.79
N HIS A 381 3.47 3.45 -30.60
CA HIS A 381 4.31 2.87 -31.64
C HIS A 381 4.17 1.34 -31.60
N VAL A 382 3.30 0.81 -32.44
CA VAL A 382 2.97 -0.62 -32.49
C VAL A 382 3.93 -1.34 -33.43
N ASN A 383 4.61 -2.35 -32.92
CA ASN A 383 5.58 -3.15 -33.67
C ASN A 383 4.96 -4.44 -34.21
N PRO A 384 5.47 -4.97 -35.34
CA PRO A 384 5.14 -6.32 -35.77
C PRO A 384 5.42 -7.30 -34.64
N LYS A 385 4.49 -8.23 -34.39
CA LYS A 385 4.80 -9.40 -33.55
C LYS A 385 6.07 -10.04 -34.12
N ALA A 386 7.14 -10.09 -33.31
CA ALA A 386 8.41 -10.63 -33.75
C ALA A 386 8.16 -12.01 -34.40
N SER A 387 8.83 -12.28 -35.53
CA SER A 387 8.81 -13.61 -36.14
C SER A 387 9.18 -14.61 -35.06
N HIS A 388 8.21 -15.39 -34.58
CA HIS A 388 8.31 -16.22 -33.39
C HIS A 388 9.51 -17.16 -33.55
N ILE A 389 10.66 -16.80 -32.97
CA ILE A 389 11.73 -17.75 -32.75
C ILE A 389 11.18 -18.63 -31.64
N ASP A 390 11.04 -19.93 -31.93
CA ASP A 390 10.67 -20.90 -30.91
C ASP A 390 11.76 -20.86 -29.82
N ILE A 391 11.45 -20.22 -28.70
CA ILE A 391 12.39 -20.03 -27.59
C ILE A 391 12.90 -21.38 -27.08
N ASP A 392 12.06 -22.43 -27.13
CA ASP A 392 12.44 -23.80 -26.73
C ASP A 392 13.47 -24.43 -27.68
N SER A 393 13.65 -23.85 -28.87
CA SER A 393 14.67 -24.27 -29.84
C SER A 393 16.03 -23.60 -29.63
N ILE A 394 16.11 -22.53 -28.83
CA ILE A 394 17.36 -21.84 -28.51
C ILE A 394 18.11 -22.65 -27.45
N LYS A 395 19.36 -23.03 -27.73
CA LYS A 395 20.20 -23.74 -26.77
C LYS A 395 20.69 -22.75 -25.71
N ASP A 396 20.36 -23.02 -24.45
CA ASP A 396 20.95 -22.35 -23.28
C ASP A 396 22.36 -22.91 -23.02
N LEU A 397 23.37 -22.09 -23.28
CA LEU A 397 24.78 -22.44 -23.31
C LEU A 397 25.40 -22.33 -21.92
N THR A 398 26.25 -23.30 -21.60
CA THR A 398 27.11 -23.25 -20.41
C THR A 398 28.36 -22.42 -20.68
N VAL A 399 29.09 -22.04 -19.62
CA VAL A 399 30.40 -21.39 -19.74
C VAL A 399 31.35 -22.21 -20.63
N ASP A 400 31.38 -23.53 -20.45
CA ASP A 400 32.21 -24.43 -21.27
C ASP A 400 31.81 -24.40 -22.75
N ASP A 401 30.51 -24.31 -23.07
CA ASP A 401 30.04 -24.18 -24.46
C ASP A 401 30.50 -22.85 -25.07
N ILE A 402 30.45 -21.74 -24.31
CA ILE A 402 30.90 -20.42 -24.75
C ILE A 402 32.42 -20.43 -24.98
N GLU A 403 33.20 -21.04 -24.08
CA GLU A 403 34.64 -21.22 -24.26
C GLU A 403 34.96 -22.03 -25.54
N GLU A 404 34.19 -23.08 -25.83
CA GLU A 404 34.34 -23.87 -27.06
C GLU A 404 34.03 -23.04 -28.32
N MET A 405 32.95 -22.22 -28.28
CA MET A 405 32.55 -21.33 -29.37
C MET A 405 33.62 -20.28 -29.73
N ASN A 406 34.46 -19.90 -28.77
CA ASN A 406 35.52 -18.90 -28.93
C ASN A 406 36.92 -19.51 -28.89
N SER A 407 37.06 -20.82 -29.12
CA SER A 407 38.34 -21.53 -29.00
C SER A 407 39.45 -21.06 -29.94
N ASP A 408 39.09 -20.35 -31.03
CA ASP A 408 40.02 -19.75 -32.00
C ASP A 408 40.24 -18.23 -31.76
N ASP A 409 39.65 -17.64 -30.72
CA ASP A 409 39.76 -16.20 -30.40
C ASP A 409 40.77 -15.97 -29.26
N GLU A 410 41.88 -15.28 -29.56
CA GLU A 410 42.94 -14.98 -28.59
C GLU A 410 42.56 -13.87 -27.61
N ASP A 411 41.54 -13.05 -27.95
CA ASP A 411 41.07 -11.92 -27.14
C ASP A 411 39.82 -12.28 -26.31
N PHE A 412 39.36 -13.53 -26.37
CA PHE A 412 38.21 -14.01 -25.60
C PHE A 412 38.46 -13.95 -24.09
N GLU A 413 37.52 -13.33 -23.38
CA GLU A 413 37.51 -13.25 -21.91
C GLU A 413 36.08 -13.38 -21.39
N ILE A 414 35.90 -14.11 -20.29
CA ILE A 414 34.63 -14.25 -19.59
C ILE A 414 34.84 -13.98 -18.10
N GLU A 415 34.07 -13.06 -17.54
CA GLU A 415 34.07 -12.75 -16.11
C GLU A 415 32.78 -13.26 -15.46
N ILE A 416 32.92 -13.99 -14.35
CA ILE A 416 31.82 -14.54 -13.55
C ILE A 416 31.90 -13.93 -12.15
N ASN A 417 30.75 -13.51 -11.64
CA ASN A 417 30.65 -12.89 -10.33
C ASN A 417 30.69 -13.89 -9.17
N ASP A 418 30.73 -13.35 -7.95
CA ASP A 418 30.78 -14.16 -6.73
C ASP A 418 29.55 -15.07 -6.53
N TYR A 419 28.46 -14.82 -7.26
CA TYR A 419 27.22 -15.61 -7.22
C TYR A 419 27.15 -16.67 -8.32
N GLY A 420 28.14 -16.73 -9.21
CA GLY A 420 28.21 -17.71 -10.29
C GLY A 420 27.51 -17.30 -11.59
N TYR A 421 27.14 -16.02 -11.73
CA TYR A 421 26.53 -15.49 -12.96
C TYR A 421 27.55 -14.72 -13.80
N ILE A 422 27.37 -14.73 -15.11
CA ILE A 422 28.19 -13.98 -16.06
C ILE A 422 27.98 -12.48 -15.85
N GLU A 423 29.08 -11.74 -15.67
CA GLU A 423 29.10 -10.27 -15.61
C GLU A 423 29.66 -9.65 -16.89
N GLU A 424 30.56 -10.33 -17.59
CA GLU A 424 31.17 -9.81 -18.82
C GLU A 424 31.57 -10.96 -19.76
N ILE A 425 31.37 -10.77 -21.06
CA ILE A 425 31.90 -11.61 -22.14
C ILE A 425 32.52 -10.69 -23.18
N PHE A 426 33.79 -10.90 -23.51
CA PHE A 426 34.42 -10.43 -24.74
C PHE A 426 34.47 -11.62 -25.70
N GLY A 427 33.62 -11.63 -26.72
CA GLY A 427 33.48 -12.72 -27.69
C GLY A 427 32.04 -13.12 -27.99
N LYS A 428 31.89 -14.18 -28.78
CA LYS A 428 30.61 -14.68 -29.26
C LYS A 428 29.90 -15.54 -28.21
N TYR A 429 28.61 -15.32 -27.99
CA TYR A 429 27.81 -16.12 -27.04
C TYR A 429 26.45 -16.55 -27.60
N SER A 430 26.12 -16.20 -28.85
CA SER A 430 24.90 -16.67 -29.52
C SER A 430 25.15 -16.93 -31.00
N ASP A 431 24.42 -17.88 -31.58
CA ASP A 431 24.34 -18.09 -33.04
C ASP A 431 23.28 -17.19 -33.71
N ASN A 432 22.48 -16.46 -32.92
CA ASN A 432 21.48 -15.52 -33.42
C ASN A 432 22.16 -14.29 -34.04
N SER A 433 21.74 -13.92 -35.25
CA SER A 433 22.18 -12.68 -35.90
C SER A 433 21.33 -11.51 -35.37
N ILE A 434 21.97 -10.56 -34.71
CA ILE A 434 21.33 -9.40 -34.10
C ILE A 434 21.19 -8.28 -35.13
N LYS A 435 19.95 -7.87 -35.41
CA LYS A 435 19.65 -6.72 -36.29
C LYS A 435 18.66 -5.74 -35.66
N SER A 436 18.06 -6.13 -34.55
CA SER A 436 17.03 -5.40 -33.82
C SER A 436 17.18 -5.61 -32.32
N PRO A 437 16.54 -4.76 -31.49
CA PRO A 437 16.47 -4.97 -30.04
C PRO A 437 15.89 -6.34 -29.67
N ASN A 438 14.88 -6.82 -30.40
CA ASN A 438 14.27 -8.13 -30.14
C ASN A 438 15.26 -9.27 -30.43
N ASP A 439 16.07 -9.17 -31.49
CA ASP A 439 17.12 -10.16 -31.76
C ASP A 439 18.18 -10.16 -30.64
N ALA A 440 18.47 -9.00 -30.05
CA ALA A 440 19.36 -8.90 -28.90
C ALA A 440 18.74 -9.56 -27.65
N LEU A 441 17.44 -9.42 -27.40
CA LEU A 441 16.76 -10.15 -26.33
C LEU A 441 16.75 -11.67 -26.59
N TYR A 442 16.50 -12.10 -27.83
CA TYR A 442 16.61 -13.51 -28.23
C TYR A 442 18.04 -14.06 -28.09
N SER A 443 19.08 -13.26 -28.29
CA SER A 443 20.46 -13.71 -28.09
C SER A 443 20.71 -14.05 -26.61
N LEU A 444 20.11 -13.30 -25.67
CA LEU A 444 20.23 -13.55 -24.23
C LEU A 444 19.61 -14.88 -23.78
N TYR A 445 18.61 -15.40 -24.51
CA TYR A 445 18.11 -16.76 -24.29
C TYR A 445 19.18 -17.84 -24.48
N SER A 446 20.24 -17.55 -25.26
CA SER A 446 21.37 -18.46 -25.44
C SER A 446 22.21 -18.62 -24.17
N ILE A 447 22.03 -17.75 -23.17
CA ILE A 447 22.84 -17.74 -21.94
C ILE A 447 22.00 -17.37 -20.71
N LYS A 448 20.68 -17.55 -20.76
CA LYS A 448 19.76 -17.03 -19.73
C LYS A 448 20.06 -17.60 -18.35
N THR A 449 20.35 -18.90 -18.25
CA THR A 449 20.68 -19.53 -16.96
C THR A 449 22.02 -19.01 -16.44
N ALA A 450 22.99 -18.77 -17.33
CA ALA A 450 24.29 -18.24 -16.95
C ALA A 450 24.25 -16.76 -16.54
N LEU A 451 23.28 -15.98 -17.02
CA LEU A 451 22.98 -14.63 -16.53
C LEU A 451 22.08 -14.61 -15.29
N GLY A 452 21.38 -15.72 -15.03
CA GLY A 452 20.39 -15.85 -13.97
C GLY A 452 19.06 -15.17 -14.28
N ILE A 453 18.77 -14.95 -15.57
CA ILE A 453 17.53 -14.35 -16.08
C ILE A 453 16.54 -15.48 -16.36
N SER A 454 15.27 -15.31 -15.97
CA SER A 454 14.22 -16.27 -16.28
C SER A 454 13.66 -16.05 -17.68
N ASP A 455 13.30 -14.80 -17.97
CA ASP A 455 12.78 -14.36 -19.27
C ASP A 455 13.29 -12.96 -19.64
N PRO A 456 14.23 -12.86 -20.61
CA PRO A 456 14.70 -11.57 -21.12
C PRO A 456 13.61 -10.59 -21.59
N PHE A 457 12.46 -11.04 -22.11
CA PHE A 457 11.40 -10.13 -22.57
C PHE A 457 10.60 -9.55 -21.41
N GLU A 458 10.38 -10.32 -20.35
CA GLU A 458 9.63 -9.87 -19.17
C GLU A 458 10.50 -9.00 -18.24
N GLU A 459 11.80 -9.26 -18.23
CA GLU A 459 12.71 -8.71 -17.21
C GLU A 459 13.63 -7.60 -17.73
N LEU A 460 13.58 -7.24 -19.02
CA LEU A 460 14.47 -6.23 -19.60
C LEU A 460 13.71 -5.25 -20.49
N LYS A 461 14.02 -3.96 -20.33
CA LYS A 461 13.51 -2.87 -21.18
C LYS A 461 14.67 -2.15 -21.86
N LEU A 462 14.58 -1.98 -23.17
CA LEU A 462 15.55 -1.18 -23.92
C LEU A 462 15.49 0.29 -23.46
N PHE A 463 16.64 0.90 -23.19
CA PHE A 463 16.73 2.33 -22.87
C PHE A 463 17.69 3.12 -23.77
N ASP A 464 18.58 2.45 -24.51
CA ASP A 464 19.51 3.13 -25.40
C ASP A 464 20.07 2.22 -26.51
N ILE A 465 20.41 2.80 -27.65
CA ILE A 465 21.07 2.12 -28.77
C ILE A 465 22.18 3.03 -29.33
N ASP A 466 23.42 2.53 -29.30
CA ASP A 466 24.55 3.16 -29.98
C ASP A 466 24.92 2.36 -31.24
N LYS A 467 25.05 3.01 -32.39
CA LYS A 467 25.43 2.35 -33.65
C LYS A 467 26.49 3.13 -34.40
N ASP A 468 27.51 2.42 -34.90
CA ASP A 468 28.53 2.98 -35.76
C ASP A 468 28.88 2.03 -36.93
N GLU A 469 30.04 2.23 -37.54
CA GLU A 469 30.52 1.42 -38.67
C GLU A 469 31.06 0.05 -38.27
N THR A 470 31.30 -0.17 -36.97
CA THR A 470 31.87 -1.41 -36.41
C THR A 470 30.81 -2.33 -35.82
N GLY A 471 29.65 -1.80 -35.45
CA GLY A 471 28.63 -2.62 -34.79
C GLY A 471 27.45 -1.83 -34.24
N THR A 472 26.64 -2.52 -33.44
CA THR A 472 25.51 -1.93 -32.70
C THR A 472 25.54 -2.40 -31.25
N ILE A 473 25.32 -1.48 -30.32
CA ILE A 473 25.24 -1.72 -28.88
C ILE A 473 23.80 -1.41 -28.44
N TYR A 474 23.15 -2.41 -27.85
CA TYR A 474 21.83 -2.31 -27.23
C TYR A 474 21.99 -2.29 -25.71
N LYS A 475 21.34 -1.35 -25.03
CA LYS A 475 21.38 -1.23 -23.57
C LYS A 475 19.98 -1.41 -23.00
N PHE A 476 19.87 -2.35 -22.08
CA PHE A 476 18.63 -2.73 -21.42
C PHE A 476 18.73 -2.47 -19.92
N THR A 477 17.64 -2.00 -19.31
CA THR A 477 17.49 -1.89 -17.86
C THR A 477 16.68 -3.07 -17.36
N GLN A 478 17.05 -3.60 -16.20
CA GLN A 478 16.32 -4.69 -15.57
C GLN A 478 14.98 -4.20 -15.01
N LEU A 479 13.94 -4.99 -15.17
CA LEU A 479 12.61 -4.79 -14.59
C LEU A 479 12.32 -5.84 -13.51
N VAL A 480 11.61 -5.43 -12.47
CA VAL A 480 10.98 -6.34 -11.51
C VAL A 480 9.52 -5.92 -11.37
N ASN A 481 8.60 -6.80 -11.79
CA ASN A 481 7.16 -6.51 -11.85
C ASN A 481 6.86 -5.18 -12.58
N GLY A 482 7.54 -4.94 -13.72
CA GLY A 482 7.40 -3.73 -14.53
C GLY A 482 8.14 -2.49 -14.02
N VAL A 483 8.69 -2.49 -12.81
CA VAL A 483 9.44 -1.35 -12.25
C VAL A 483 10.94 -1.49 -12.53
N PRO A 484 11.62 -0.45 -13.07
CA PRO A 484 13.05 -0.52 -13.36
C PRO A 484 13.89 -0.68 -12.10
N CYS A 485 14.96 -1.45 -12.20
CA CYS A 485 15.95 -1.60 -11.15
C CYS A 485 17.03 -0.52 -11.26
N PHE A 486 17.35 0.10 -10.12
CA PHE A 486 18.31 1.19 -10.07
C PHE A 486 19.73 0.72 -10.44
N ASP A 487 20.30 1.27 -11.52
CA ASP A 487 21.65 0.97 -12.05
C ASP A 487 21.90 -0.50 -12.49
N ASN A 488 20.85 -1.31 -12.62
CA ASN A 488 20.95 -2.70 -13.07
C ASN A 488 20.61 -2.82 -14.55
N ASN A 489 21.62 -3.09 -15.37
CA ASN A 489 21.55 -3.02 -16.82
C ASN A 489 22.24 -4.22 -17.49
N ILE A 490 21.80 -4.55 -18.70
CA ILE A 490 22.50 -5.48 -19.60
C ILE A 490 22.85 -4.73 -20.89
N ILE A 491 24.09 -4.89 -21.33
CA ILE A 491 24.62 -4.33 -22.56
C ILE A 491 24.92 -5.49 -23.49
N VAL A 492 24.34 -5.45 -24.68
CA VAL A 492 24.55 -6.42 -25.76
C VAL A 492 25.16 -5.70 -26.94
N SER A 493 26.34 -6.13 -27.38
CA SER A 493 27.00 -5.62 -28.57
C SER A 493 27.05 -6.70 -29.66
N CYS A 494 26.98 -6.26 -30.91
CA CYS A 494 27.25 -7.09 -32.07
C CYS A 494 28.06 -6.33 -33.13
N ASP A 495 28.85 -7.08 -33.90
CA ASP A 495 29.64 -6.58 -35.02
C ASP A 495 28.75 -6.08 -36.19
N GLU A 496 29.37 -5.57 -37.27
CA GLU A 496 28.62 -5.07 -38.43
C GLU A 496 27.77 -6.13 -39.15
N ASN A 497 28.00 -7.41 -38.90
CA ASN A 497 27.27 -8.55 -39.45
C ASN A 497 26.15 -9.05 -38.51
N GLY A 498 26.04 -8.47 -37.32
CA GLY A 498 25.10 -8.88 -36.28
C GLY A 498 25.57 -10.08 -35.46
N THR A 499 26.87 -10.42 -35.46
CA THR A 499 27.43 -11.45 -34.59
C THR A 499 27.67 -10.85 -33.21
N THR A 500 27.22 -11.51 -32.13
CA THR A 500 27.54 -11.08 -30.76
C THR A 500 29.05 -10.99 -30.57
N ASP A 501 29.55 -9.90 -30.00
CA ASP A 501 30.99 -9.69 -29.78
C ASP A 501 31.32 -9.17 -28.37
N TYR A 502 30.35 -8.60 -27.66
CA TYR A 502 30.52 -8.17 -26.28
C TYR A 502 29.20 -8.21 -25.50
N LEU A 503 29.28 -8.61 -24.23
CA LEU A 503 28.20 -8.51 -23.27
C LEU A 503 28.72 -8.00 -21.94
N ARG A 504 27.95 -7.13 -21.30
CA ARG A 504 28.16 -6.75 -19.90
C ARG A 504 26.84 -6.75 -19.15
N SER A 505 26.82 -7.35 -17.97
CA SER A 505 25.63 -7.48 -17.15
C SER A 505 25.89 -7.00 -15.74
N SER A 506 25.01 -6.13 -15.24
CA SER A 506 24.81 -5.91 -13.80
C SER A 506 23.45 -6.46 -13.34
N TYR A 507 22.83 -7.33 -14.13
CA TYR A 507 21.58 -8.01 -13.77
C TYR A 507 21.78 -8.80 -12.48
N PHE A 508 20.78 -8.76 -11.60
CA PHE A 508 20.75 -9.58 -10.40
C PHE A 508 19.48 -10.45 -10.39
N PRO A 509 19.61 -11.76 -10.13
CA PRO A 509 18.42 -12.62 -10.05
C PRO A 509 17.54 -12.28 -8.86
N VAL A 510 16.23 -12.22 -9.10
CA VAL A 510 15.22 -11.89 -8.09
C VAL A 510 14.42 -13.13 -7.74
N ASN A 511 14.61 -13.63 -6.52
CA ASN A 511 13.92 -14.84 -6.03
C ASN A 511 12.86 -14.54 -4.96
N THR A 512 12.51 -13.26 -4.76
CA THR A 512 11.60 -12.80 -3.71
C THR A 512 10.53 -11.89 -4.28
N THR A 513 9.29 -12.07 -3.86
CA THR A 513 8.19 -11.19 -4.22
C THR A 513 8.34 -9.83 -3.54
N ILE A 514 8.10 -8.76 -4.30
CA ILE A 514 8.07 -7.38 -3.82
C ILE A 514 6.84 -6.67 -4.37
N SER A 515 6.16 -5.88 -3.53
CA SER A 515 5.10 -4.97 -3.97
C SER A 515 5.71 -3.79 -4.71
N THR A 516 5.14 -3.44 -5.86
CA THR A 516 5.51 -2.28 -6.68
C THR A 516 4.59 -1.08 -6.46
N SER A 517 3.60 -1.20 -5.57
CA SER A 517 2.72 -0.10 -5.17
C SER A 517 3.34 0.65 -3.97
N PRO A 518 3.64 1.96 -4.10
CA PRO A 518 4.18 2.76 -2.99
C PRO A 518 3.10 3.12 -1.96
N ASN A 519 3.42 3.05 -0.67
CA ASN A 519 2.49 3.52 0.39
C ASN A 519 2.54 5.03 0.62
N ILE A 520 3.62 5.69 0.19
CA ILE A 520 3.82 7.14 0.31
C ILE A 520 4.01 7.70 -1.10
N SER A 521 3.27 8.77 -1.43
CA SER A 521 3.39 9.42 -2.74
C SER A 521 4.76 10.07 -2.95
N TYR A 522 5.11 10.35 -4.20
CA TYR A 522 6.38 11.00 -4.56
C TYR A 522 6.48 12.45 -4.03
N GLU A 523 5.34 13.11 -3.84
CA GLU A 523 5.22 14.46 -3.32
C GLU A 523 5.30 14.47 -1.79
N ASP A 524 4.62 13.54 -1.12
CA ASP A 524 4.58 13.46 0.35
C ASP A 524 5.94 13.06 0.96
N ILE A 525 6.77 12.33 0.20
CA ILE A 525 8.12 11.94 0.64
C ILE A 525 9.02 13.15 0.94
N ASN A 526 8.70 14.32 0.37
CA ASN A 526 9.45 15.55 0.58
C ASN A 526 9.47 15.95 2.07
N ASP A 527 8.36 15.74 2.79
CA ASP A 527 8.27 16.06 4.21
C ASP A 527 9.20 15.18 5.05
N ASP A 528 9.35 13.90 4.69
CA ASP A 528 10.25 12.99 5.38
C ASP A 528 11.72 13.33 5.12
N ILE A 529 12.06 13.70 3.88
CA ILE A 529 13.39 14.20 3.52
C ILE A 529 13.73 15.46 4.33
N LEU A 530 12.81 16.42 4.43
CA LEU A 530 13.03 17.69 5.11
C LEU A 530 13.03 17.56 6.64
N LYS A 531 12.42 16.52 7.22
CA LYS A 531 12.58 16.20 8.65
C LYS A 531 14.03 15.83 8.97
N GLU A 532 14.68 15.04 8.10
CA GLU A 532 16.07 14.62 8.28
C GLU A 532 17.06 15.72 7.85
N TYR A 533 16.75 16.47 6.78
CA TYR A 533 17.56 17.55 6.24
C TYR A 533 16.77 18.87 6.09
N PRO A 534 16.55 19.62 7.19
CA PRO A 534 15.69 20.80 7.17
C PRO A 534 16.15 21.94 6.25
N ASP A 535 17.45 22.00 5.95
CA ASP A 535 18.06 23.05 5.12
C ASP A 535 18.28 22.61 3.66
N ALA A 536 17.80 21.41 3.27
CA ALA A 536 17.96 20.90 1.91
C ALA A 536 16.95 21.55 0.94
N SER A 537 17.41 21.87 -0.27
CA SER A 537 16.50 22.15 -1.40
C SER A 537 16.20 20.85 -2.14
N ILE A 538 14.93 20.51 -2.31
CA ILE A 538 14.53 19.36 -3.11
C ILE A 538 14.56 19.73 -4.60
N ILE A 539 15.09 18.82 -5.40
CA ILE A 539 15.19 18.91 -6.86
C ILE A 539 14.49 17.67 -7.42
N ASP A 540 13.43 17.91 -8.19
CA ASP A 540 12.64 16.84 -8.79
C ASP A 540 13.31 16.25 -10.03
N VAL A 541 12.94 15.00 -10.32
CA VAL A 541 13.32 14.27 -11.52
C VAL A 541 12.10 14.08 -12.43
N ASP A 542 12.39 13.85 -13.71
CA ASP A 542 11.38 13.47 -14.70
C ASP A 542 10.63 12.21 -14.24
N GLU A 543 9.35 12.11 -14.61
CA GLU A 543 8.43 11.05 -14.13
C GLU A 543 8.97 9.65 -14.34
N ASP A 544 9.55 9.38 -15.52
CA ASP A 544 10.16 8.09 -15.88
C ASP A 544 11.33 7.69 -14.98
N ASN A 545 11.90 8.63 -14.23
CA ASN A 545 13.05 8.44 -13.36
C ASN A 545 12.72 8.54 -11.86
N ARG A 546 11.43 8.50 -11.49
CA ARG A 546 11.01 8.65 -10.08
C ARG A 546 11.07 7.36 -9.29
N LEU A 547 10.57 6.25 -9.83
CA LEU A 547 10.36 5.01 -9.07
C LEU A 547 11.31 3.90 -9.52
N PHE A 548 12.01 3.28 -8.58
CA PHE A 548 12.90 2.16 -8.86
C PHE A 548 12.77 1.03 -7.83
N ILE A 549 13.24 -0.15 -8.22
CA ILE A 549 13.63 -1.21 -7.29
C ILE A 549 15.12 -1.07 -6.98
N LEU A 550 15.45 -0.94 -5.70
CA LEU A 550 16.82 -0.96 -5.21
C LEU A 550 17.16 -2.32 -4.62
N ASN A 551 18.19 -2.97 -5.16
CA ASN A 551 18.83 -4.11 -4.51
C ASN A 551 19.99 -3.65 -3.63
N TYR A 552 19.75 -3.60 -2.32
CA TYR A 552 20.75 -3.20 -1.33
C TYR A 552 21.21 -4.41 -0.51
N TYR A 553 22.36 -4.98 -0.89
CA TYR A 553 22.96 -6.18 -0.28
C TYR A 553 22.02 -7.41 -0.26
N GLY A 554 21.33 -7.66 -1.37
CA GLY A 554 20.42 -8.80 -1.52
C GLY A 554 19.03 -8.60 -0.92
N LYS A 555 18.70 -7.37 -0.50
CA LYS A 555 17.36 -6.97 -0.07
C LYS A 555 16.77 -5.98 -1.04
N LEU A 556 15.52 -6.20 -1.43
CA LEU A 556 14.80 -5.36 -2.37
C LEU A 556 13.98 -4.31 -1.63
N TYR A 557 14.00 -3.10 -2.17
CA TYR A 557 13.19 -1.98 -1.70
C TYR A 557 12.60 -1.25 -2.89
N LEU A 558 11.31 -0.90 -2.81
CA LEU A 558 10.70 0.07 -3.70
C LEU A 558 11.13 1.46 -3.23
N VAL A 559 11.71 2.26 -4.13
CA VAL A 559 12.32 3.55 -3.77
C VAL A 559 11.94 4.68 -4.71
N TRP A 560 11.75 5.86 -4.13
CA TRP A 560 11.72 7.12 -4.86
C TRP A 560 13.14 7.66 -5.06
N ASN A 561 13.46 8.06 -6.28
CA ASN A 561 14.69 8.74 -6.65
C ASN A 561 14.49 10.26 -6.62
N LYS A 562 15.32 10.95 -5.84
CA LYS A 562 15.28 12.41 -5.65
C LYS A 562 16.68 12.97 -5.68
N TYR A 563 16.78 14.26 -6.00
CA TYR A 563 18.00 15.03 -5.75
C TYR A 563 17.77 16.06 -4.65
N ILE A 564 18.77 16.24 -3.79
CA ILE A 564 18.76 17.28 -2.75
C ILE A 564 19.99 18.16 -2.85
N GLY A 565 19.79 19.47 -2.75
CA GLY A 565 20.84 20.48 -2.67
C GLY A 565 21.14 20.83 -1.21
N VAL A 566 22.39 20.63 -0.77
CA VAL A 566 22.86 20.98 0.58
C VAL A 566 24.25 21.61 0.48
N ASN A 567 24.43 22.83 1.01
CA ASN A 567 25.74 23.51 1.10
C ASN A 567 26.53 23.55 -0.23
N ASN A 568 25.88 23.89 -1.34
CA ASN A 568 26.41 23.93 -2.72
C ASN A 568 26.68 22.57 -3.38
N TYR A 569 26.23 21.47 -2.78
CA TYR A 569 26.34 20.14 -3.35
C TYR A 569 24.96 19.58 -3.68
N THR A 570 24.88 18.86 -4.78
CA THR A 570 23.71 18.08 -5.15
C THR A 570 23.97 16.60 -4.84
N TYR A 571 23.04 15.97 -4.15
CA TYR A 571 23.09 14.55 -3.80
C TYR A 571 21.90 13.85 -4.43
N GLN A 572 22.14 12.72 -5.09
CA GLN A 572 21.10 11.75 -5.40
C GLN A 572 20.79 10.94 -4.14
N ILE A 573 19.52 10.79 -3.82
CA ILE A 573 19.04 9.95 -2.73
C ILE A 573 17.98 8.97 -3.25
N LEU A 574 17.98 7.76 -2.71
CA LEU A 574 16.89 6.80 -2.88
C LEU A 574 16.18 6.61 -1.55
N VAL A 575 14.90 6.90 -1.53
CA VAL A 575 14.05 6.92 -0.34
C VAL A 575 13.06 5.78 -0.43
N ASN A 576 12.95 4.96 0.61
CA ASN A 576 11.98 3.86 0.66
C ASN A 576 10.56 4.41 0.52
N ALA A 577 9.87 3.97 -0.52
CA ALA A 577 8.54 4.46 -0.89
C ALA A 577 7.43 4.02 0.09
N ASN A 578 7.76 3.17 1.07
CA ASN A 578 6.81 2.66 2.04
C ASN A 578 6.94 3.24 3.45
N ASP A 579 8.13 3.73 3.83
CA ASP A 579 8.40 4.20 5.19
C ASP A 579 9.21 5.51 5.27
N GLY A 580 9.54 6.14 4.14
CA GLY A 580 10.23 7.43 4.11
C GLY A 580 11.72 7.35 4.40
N LYS A 581 12.29 6.17 4.64
CA LYS A 581 13.69 6.03 5.04
C LYS A 581 14.63 6.17 3.85
N ILE A 582 15.67 6.99 3.99
CA ILE A 582 16.74 7.10 3.00
C ILE A 582 17.63 5.85 3.07
N LEU A 583 17.73 5.13 1.95
CA LEU A 583 18.48 3.87 1.83
C LEU A 583 19.81 4.03 1.09
N TYR A 584 19.85 4.97 0.14
CA TYR A 584 21.03 5.27 -0.66
C TYR A 584 21.23 6.77 -0.80
N LYS A 585 22.49 7.19 -0.84
CA LYS A 585 22.91 8.58 -1.04
C LYS A 585 24.23 8.63 -1.77
N ASN A 586 24.31 9.43 -2.83
CA ASN A 586 25.53 9.66 -3.59
C ASN A 586 25.63 11.13 -4.04
N ILE A 587 26.84 11.64 -4.19
CA ILE A 587 27.07 12.98 -4.76
C ILE A 587 26.84 12.91 -6.27
N SER A 588 25.98 13.76 -6.80
CA SER A 588 25.72 13.82 -8.24
C SER A 588 26.77 14.65 -8.98
N ASP A 589 27.33 15.69 -8.33
CA ASP A 589 28.34 16.58 -8.89
C ASP A 589 29.55 16.75 -7.95
N ILE A 590 30.74 16.33 -8.41
CA ILE A 590 31.98 16.47 -7.66
C ILE A 590 32.51 17.90 -7.82
N ASN A 591 32.30 18.75 -6.80
CA ASN A 591 33.02 20.02 -6.64
C ASN A 591 34.12 19.86 -5.59
N PHE A 592 35.35 20.30 -5.89
CA PHE A 592 36.45 20.34 -4.93
C PHE A 592 36.41 21.67 -4.17
N ASP A 593 36.59 21.63 -2.85
CA ASP A 593 36.46 22.81 -2.00
C ASP A 593 37.70 23.69 -2.01
N GLU A 594 38.89 23.10 -2.03
CA GLU A 594 40.15 23.83 -1.93
C GLU A 594 41.31 23.15 -2.68
N ASP A 595 42.06 23.95 -3.43
CA ASP A 595 43.40 23.61 -3.91
C ASP A 595 44.40 23.85 -2.78
N LEU A 596 44.83 22.80 -2.11
CA LEU A 596 45.94 22.86 -1.17
C LEU A 596 47.25 22.67 -1.94
N THR A 597 48.31 23.34 -1.50
CA THR A 597 49.66 23.06 -2.01
C THR A 597 50.57 22.71 -0.84
N ILE A 598 51.24 21.56 -0.93
CA ILE A 598 52.26 21.19 0.04
C ILE A 598 53.63 21.32 -0.62
N THR A 599 54.55 22.02 0.05
CA THR A 599 55.93 22.17 -0.41
C THR A 599 56.88 21.45 0.52
N GLN A 600 57.64 20.49 0.01
CA GLN A 600 58.62 19.72 0.77
C GLN A 600 59.85 19.40 -0.08
N ASP A 601 61.00 19.27 0.57
CA ASP A 601 62.23 18.87 -0.10
C ASP A 601 62.18 17.39 -0.49
N ASP A 602 62.45 17.09 -1.76
CA ASP A 602 62.54 15.72 -2.27
C ASP A 602 63.79 14.99 -1.76
N LEU A 603 63.98 13.73 -2.16
CA LEU A 603 65.13 12.90 -1.77
C LEU A 603 66.49 13.49 -2.22
N LEU A 604 66.49 14.46 -3.14
CA LEU A 604 67.67 15.20 -3.59
C LEU A 604 67.81 16.57 -2.89
N LYS A 605 67.00 16.83 -1.85
CA LYS A 605 66.89 18.08 -1.10
C LYS A 605 66.47 19.28 -1.96
N GLN A 606 65.73 19.05 -3.03
CA GLN A 606 65.14 20.13 -3.82
C GLN A 606 63.69 20.34 -3.40
N SER A 607 63.32 21.58 -3.08
CA SER A 607 61.96 21.92 -2.68
C SER A 607 60.99 21.69 -3.84
N ARG A 608 59.97 20.87 -3.60
CA ARG A 608 58.91 20.53 -4.55
C ARG A 608 57.56 20.88 -3.94
N THR A 609 56.76 21.59 -4.72
CA THR A 609 55.36 21.89 -4.40
C THR A 609 54.45 20.93 -5.16
N ILE A 610 53.50 20.28 -4.51
CA ILE A 610 52.47 19.46 -5.18
C ILE A 610 51.09 19.99 -4.79
N SER A 611 50.16 19.95 -5.74
CA SER A 611 48.77 20.32 -5.49
C SER A 611 48.01 19.13 -4.94
N ILE A 612 47.19 19.40 -3.94
CA ILE A 612 46.31 18.46 -3.29
C ILE A 612 44.92 19.06 -3.35
N LEU A 613 44.01 18.42 -4.05
CA LEU A 613 42.61 18.82 -4.05
C LEU A 613 41.96 18.27 -2.79
N LYS A 614 41.46 19.16 -1.94
CA LYS A 614 40.67 18.77 -0.77
C LYS A 614 39.19 18.74 -1.14
N GLN A 615 38.54 17.64 -0.80
CA GLN A 615 37.10 17.48 -0.84
C GLN A 615 36.60 17.44 0.62
N ASN A 616 35.85 18.45 1.05
CA ASN A 616 35.12 18.33 2.30
C ASN A 616 33.85 17.53 2.03
N ASN A 617 33.63 16.50 2.83
CA ASN A 617 32.42 15.71 2.76
C ASN A 617 31.66 15.92 4.07
N LEU A 618 30.37 16.24 3.97
CA LEU A 618 29.57 16.50 5.17
C LEU A 618 29.32 15.24 6.02
N PHE A 619 29.48 14.05 5.41
CA PHE A 619 28.96 12.79 5.95
C PHE A 619 29.99 11.65 6.01
N VAL A 620 31.24 11.91 5.61
CA VAL A 620 32.43 11.04 5.80
C VAL A 620 33.66 11.92 6.01
N ASP A 621 34.78 11.37 6.49
CA ASP A 621 36.04 12.11 6.64
C ASP A 621 36.48 12.79 5.32
N ASP A 622 37.16 13.95 5.43
CA ASP A 622 37.67 14.71 4.28
C ASP A 622 38.53 13.84 3.36
N TYR A 623 38.28 13.91 2.05
CA TYR A 623 39.07 13.21 1.04
C TYR A 623 40.09 14.16 0.41
N TYR A 624 41.29 13.64 0.15
CA TYR A 624 42.38 14.40 -0.46
C TYR A 624 42.89 13.68 -1.70
N TYR A 625 42.92 14.39 -2.82
CA TYR A 625 43.40 13.88 -4.11
C TYR A 625 44.71 14.57 -4.49
N LEU A 626 45.71 13.80 -4.91
CA LEU A 626 46.97 14.34 -5.41
C LEU A 626 46.83 14.68 -6.89
N GLU A 627 47.09 15.94 -7.25
CA GLU A 627 47.15 16.40 -8.64
C GLU A 627 48.53 17.01 -8.92
N ASP A 628 49.27 16.43 -9.87
CA ASP A 628 50.49 17.02 -10.43
C ASP A 628 50.38 16.99 -11.96
N SER A 629 49.60 17.94 -12.49
CA SER A 629 49.31 18.10 -13.92
C SER A 629 50.52 18.54 -14.74
N ASP A 630 51.59 19.04 -14.10
CA ASP A 630 52.73 19.65 -14.78
C ASP A 630 53.89 18.67 -15.03
N ARG A 631 54.00 17.56 -14.26
CA ARG A 631 55.23 16.74 -14.24
C ARG A 631 55.14 15.35 -14.82
N ASN A 632 53.99 14.94 -15.34
CA ASN A 632 53.81 13.66 -16.04
C ASN A 632 54.40 12.48 -15.23
N ILE A 633 53.90 12.30 -14.00
CA ILE A 633 54.42 11.30 -13.06
C ILE A 633 54.23 9.90 -13.65
N ILE A 634 55.33 9.15 -13.76
CA ILE A 634 55.37 7.76 -14.25
C ILE A 634 55.59 6.85 -13.04
N VAL A 635 54.67 5.92 -12.82
CA VAL A 635 54.77 4.93 -11.74
C VAL A 635 55.54 3.72 -12.27
N TYR A 636 56.53 3.27 -11.50
CA TYR A 636 57.33 2.10 -11.82
C TYR A 636 56.97 0.94 -10.90
N ASP A 637 56.92 -0.28 -11.44
CA ASP A 637 56.83 -1.47 -10.60
C ASP A 637 58.18 -1.82 -9.93
N ALA A 638 58.18 -2.83 -9.06
CA ALA A 638 59.37 -3.29 -8.34
C ALA A 638 60.47 -3.90 -9.26
N GLN A 639 60.17 -4.10 -10.55
CA GLN A 639 61.11 -4.59 -11.57
C GLN A 639 61.58 -3.45 -12.50
N GLY A 640 61.08 -2.22 -12.29
CA GLY A 640 61.51 -1.01 -12.97
C GLY A 640 60.76 -0.70 -14.28
N LYS A 641 59.57 -1.29 -14.52
CA LYS A 641 58.77 -0.97 -15.71
C LYS A 641 57.86 0.23 -15.48
N ALA A 642 57.90 1.20 -16.39
CA ALA A 642 57.21 2.49 -16.33
C ALA A 642 55.78 2.44 -16.92
N TYR A 643 54.82 3.06 -16.23
CA TYR A 643 53.44 3.25 -16.69
C TYR A 643 53.07 4.75 -16.70
N GLY A 644 52.61 5.25 -17.86
CA GLY A 644 52.30 6.65 -18.11
C GLY A 644 50.80 6.98 -18.03
N SER A 645 50.49 8.29 -18.03
CA SER A 645 49.16 8.88 -17.77
C SER A 645 48.06 8.57 -18.81
N SER A 646 48.39 7.94 -19.93
CA SER A 646 47.43 7.61 -21.00
C SER A 646 46.66 6.29 -20.79
N ASP A 647 47.08 5.42 -19.86
CA ASP A 647 46.40 4.14 -19.56
C ASP A 647 45.58 4.20 -18.27
N LYS A 648 44.46 4.93 -18.30
CA LYS A 648 43.59 5.13 -17.12
C LYS A 648 42.97 3.83 -16.57
N LYS A 649 42.83 2.77 -17.38
CA LYS A 649 42.21 1.48 -16.97
C LYS A 649 43.12 0.62 -16.08
N ASN A 650 44.45 0.68 -16.28
CA ASN A 650 45.41 -0.17 -15.56
C ASN A 650 45.96 0.43 -14.26
N ILE A 651 45.83 1.75 -14.05
CA ILE A 651 46.28 2.43 -12.82
C ILE A 651 45.45 1.97 -11.60
N LYS A 652 44.14 1.70 -11.77
CA LYS A 652 43.27 1.22 -10.68
C LYS A 652 43.61 -0.19 -10.20
N LYS A 653 43.93 -1.12 -11.11
CA LYS A 653 44.19 -2.56 -10.78
C LYS A 653 45.55 -2.75 -10.08
N HIS A 654 46.58 -1.96 -10.42
CA HIS A 654 47.93 -2.12 -9.86
C HIS A 654 48.27 -1.25 -8.64
N LEU A 655 47.61 -0.09 -8.45
CA LEU A 655 47.74 0.68 -7.20
C LEU A 655 47.20 -0.13 -5.99
N PHE A 656 46.20 -0.97 -6.25
CA PHE A 656 45.58 -1.90 -5.30
C PHE A 656 46.53 -3.03 -4.86
N LEU A 657 47.43 -3.50 -5.75
CA LEU A 657 48.37 -4.59 -5.48
C LEU A 657 49.61 -4.12 -4.68
N PHE A 658 50.01 -2.85 -4.82
CA PHE A 658 51.23 -2.30 -4.20
C PHE A 658 51.09 -2.08 -2.68
N ILE A 659 49.87 -1.85 -2.18
CA ILE A 659 49.59 -1.63 -0.75
C ILE A 659 49.49 -2.94 0.03
N ILE A 660 49.06 -4.05 -0.60
CA ILE A 660 48.92 -5.36 0.04
C ILE A 660 50.28 -5.96 0.46
N ILE A 661 51.37 -5.64 -0.26
CA ILE A 661 52.72 -6.18 0.03
C ILE A 661 53.36 -5.48 1.25
N LEU A 662 53.01 -4.22 1.55
CA LEU A 662 53.65 -3.44 2.62
C LEU A 662 53.04 -3.64 4.01
N VAL A 663 51.84 -4.21 4.13
CA VAL A 663 51.23 -4.53 5.43
C VAL A 663 51.68 -5.90 5.99
N HIS A 664 52.34 -6.75 5.19
CA HIS A 664 52.59 -8.13 5.59
C HIS A 664 53.98 -8.49 6.14
N HIS A 665 54.95 -7.57 6.30
CA HIS A 665 56.29 -7.96 6.81
C HIS A 665 56.88 -7.08 7.95
N GLY A 666 56.73 -7.59 9.17
CA GLY A 666 57.71 -7.51 10.27
C GLY A 666 57.07 -7.96 11.60
N LEU A 667 57.29 -9.14 12.21
CA LEU A 667 58.38 -10.13 12.18
C LEU A 667 57.90 -11.52 12.69
N LEU A 668 58.38 -12.60 12.04
CA LEU A 668 58.58 -14.02 12.46
C LEU A 668 57.71 -14.68 13.57
N LYS A 669 56.84 -15.66 13.22
CA LYS A 669 57.07 -17.14 13.24
C LYS A 669 55.75 -17.96 13.27
N LYS A 670 55.68 -18.93 12.33
CA LYS A 670 54.99 -20.24 12.36
C LYS A 670 53.46 -20.35 12.09
N TYR A 671 53.22 -20.98 10.93
CA TYR A 671 52.13 -21.88 10.48
C TYR A 671 50.82 -21.32 9.87
N LEU A 672 50.66 -21.74 8.60
CA LEU A 672 49.51 -21.81 7.70
C LEU A 672 48.11 -21.95 8.33
N LEU A 673 47.09 -21.31 7.74
CA LEU A 673 46.03 -21.92 6.90
C LEU A 673 45.04 -20.85 6.37
N TRP A 674 44.41 -21.17 5.23
CA TRP A 674 43.51 -20.35 4.39
C TRP A 674 42.21 -19.88 5.05
N GLN A 675 41.69 -18.70 4.66
CA GLN A 675 40.46 -18.50 3.86
C GLN A 675 39.90 -17.05 3.95
N THR A 676 39.58 -16.51 2.76
CA THR A 676 38.50 -15.56 2.36
C THR A 676 38.33 -14.19 3.03
N TRP A 677 37.58 -13.33 2.31
CA TRP A 677 36.96 -12.01 2.60
C TRP A 677 37.60 -10.78 1.93
N LYS A 678 36.83 -10.21 0.98
CA LYS A 678 36.96 -8.87 0.35
C LYS A 678 36.98 -7.76 1.40
N ILE A 679 37.84 -6.75 1.25
CA ILE A 679 37.62 -5.41 1.83
C ILE A 679 38.19 -4.32 0.90
N TYR A 680 37.35 -3.30 0.63
CA TYR A 680 37.64 -2.01 -0.01
C TYR A 680 38.76 -1.23 0.71
N MET A 681 39.50 -0.33 0.04
CA MET A 681 40.27 0.67 0.80
C MET A 681 40.19 2.09 0.23
N ILE A 682 39.31 2.84 0.90
CA ILE A 682 39.33 4.27 1.22
C ILE A 682 40.41 4.50 2.29
N PHE A 683 41.16 5.60 2.22
CA PHE A 683 41.98 6.03 3.36
C PHE A 683 41.14 6.88 4.31
N THR A 684 40.86 6.37 5.51
CA THR A 684 40.45 7.19 6.66
C THR A 684 41.73 7.66 7.37
N ILE A 685 42.06 8.94 7.28
CA ILE A 685 43.15 9.53 8.06
C ILE A 685 42.52 10.22 9.28
N THR A 686 42.36 9.47 10.37
CA THR A 686 42.08 10.08 11.67
C THR A 686 43.31 10.85 12.13
N ASN A 687 43.28 12.18 12.00
CA ASN A 687 44.18 13.13 12.67
C ASN A 687 45.64 12.69 12.87
N SER A 688 46.49 12.91 11.87
CA SER A 688 47.73 13.69 12.05
C SER A 688 48.50 13.80 10.72
N VAL A 689 49.17 14.93 10.55
CA VAL A 689 50.18 15.21 9.51
C VAL A 689 51.31 14.16 9.50
N ASP A 690 51.39 13.29 10.51
CA ASP A 690 52.46 12.30 10.67
C ASP A 690 52.35 11.09 9.75
N PHE A 691 51.15 10.73 9.25
CA PHE A 691 51.00 9.58 8.35
C PHE A 691 51.53 9.88 6.93
N LEU A 692 51.40 11.13 6.47
CA LEU A 692 51.97 11.59 5.20
C LEU A 692 53.52 11.65 5.25
N LEU A 693 54.08 11.99 6.42
CA LEU A 693 55.53 11.99 6.67
C LEU A 693 56.15 10.57 6.60
N MET A 694 55.36 9.52 6.88
CA MET A 694 55.82 8.13 6.82
C MET A 694 55.96 7.62 5.36
N MET A 695 55.14 8.13 4.43
CA MET A 695 55.28 7.85 2.99
C MET A 695 56.50 8.54 2.33
N LEU A 696 57.05 9.58 2.95
CA LEU A 696 58.16 10.38 2.39
C LEU A 696 59.55 10.10 3.00
N GLY A 697 59.67 9.07 3.85
CA GLY A 697 60.95 8.44 4.18
C GLY A 697 62.03 9.39 4.74
N LEU A 698 61.85 9.94 5.94
CA LEU A 698 62.96 10.55 6.71
C LEU A 698 62.98 10.14 8.19
N LYS A 699 64.19 9.80 8.65
CA LYS A 699 64.54 9.23 9.96
C LYS A 699 64.25 10.18 11.12
N GLN A 700 63.68 9.63 12.18
CA GLN A 700 63.80 10.10 13.55
C GLN A 700 65.30 10.17 13.93
N GLN A 701 65.82 11.35 14.25
CA GLN A 701 67.18 11.51 14.78
C GLN A 701 67.10 12.01 16.22
N GLU A 702 67.86 11.33 17.07
CA GLU A 702 67.98 11.42 18.52
C GLU A 702 68.13 12.87 19.05
N MET A 703 67.47 13.18 20.17
CA MET A 703 67.92 14.20 21.10
C MET A 703 68.15 13.57 22.47
N ILE A 704 69.30 13.94 23.06
CA ILE A 704 69.85 13.58 24.37
C ILE A 704 68.84 13.79 25.51
#